data_AF-A0A948UY46-F1
#
_entry.id   AF-A0A948UY46-F1
#
_cell.length_a   1.000
_cell.length_b   1.000
_cell.length_c   1.000
_cell.angle_alpha   90.00
_cell.angle_beta   90.00
_cell.angle_gamma   90.00
#
_symmetry.space_group_name_H-M   'P 1'
#
loop_
_entity.id
_entity.type
_entity.pdbx_description
1 polymer ?
#
loop_
_entity_poly.entity_id
_entity_poly.type
_entity_poly.pdbx_seq_one_letter_code
_entity_poly.pdbx_strand_id
1 'polypeptide(L)'
;MTLDRRRLLLAAGAAALAPAIARAMSIPADVRTGTVADVAHVVILMQENRSFDHYFGAMRGVRGFGDRFPIPVADAPGRSGATCWVQANRQAPDRPPVIAPFPLNTAEDFRLMRVEGTPHSWPDAQAAWDEGRMAAWPVAKTEHSMGYFGETDIPFQYALAEAFTVCDAYHCSMQTGTNSNRLFLWSGTNDPTGTMGGPSLSNSHDALVADGGHPDGYRWTTYPERLLQAGVSWRIYQDMADNFTDNPVAGFQTFRDSHAGTAGADPRLAELGLSTRPLEGLREDALAGTLPQVSWIVAPAAASEHPGPSSPAQGADYTARVIEALTADPAVWARTVLFVMFDENDGFFDHVPPPAPPSPGHGASTVDTAGEYHLRTTASEAATERPEFVGRPYGLGPRVPMYVLSPWSRGGWVSSEVFDHTSVIRFLETRFGVMEPNISAWRRAVCGDLTGAFDFRTPNAPMPPLPPTAALAARAAALPGRSTPATPPTPVAPVQASGVRRSRALPYALEIDETRRDGALALTFRNLGPAAAVFHVYDRLRLERPPRRYTVGAGAALDDVWDGGAYDLWVLGPNGFHRHFVGHAGRDALGLAAAVDPGARELRLTLFNSGEVAHAVEAAADPYRPDEAPWRATVAPGEHAVRRSGVAGHGWYDVVLRGPDGFLRRLAGRIETGADSVSDPLIGGPAVMRQT
;
A
#
# COMPACT_ATOMS: atom_id res chain seq x y z
N MET A 1 8.20 -44.78 27.23
CA MET A 1 7.74 -43.60 26.48
C MET A 1 7.68 -43.97 25.02
N THR A 2 6.48 -44.18 24.50
CA THR A 2 6.23 -44.47 23.07
C THR A 2 6.30 -43.15 22.31
N LEU A 3 7.35 -42.99 21.50
CA LEU A 3 7.49 -41.88 20.56
C LEU A 3 6.42 -42.01 19.48
N ASP A 4 5.52 -41.03 19.42
CA ASP A 4 4.44 -40.95 18.43
C ASP A 4 5.02 -40.76 17.01
N ARG A 5 4.60 -41.61 16.07
CA ARG A 5 5.00 -41.56 14.65
C ARG A 5 4.66 -40.22 13.99
N ARG A 6 3.68 -39.46 14.51
CA ARG A 6 3.36 -38.11 14.00
C ARG A 6 4.46 -37.08 14.24
N ARG A 7 5.19 -37.16 15.36
CA ARG A 7 6.32 -36.23 15.64
C ARG A 7 7.58 -36.56 14.83
N LEU A 8 7.78 -37.84 14.48
CA LEU A 8 8.91 -38.24 13.65
C LEU A 8 8.75 -37.81 12.18
N LEU A 9 7.51 -37.78 11.67
CA LEU A 9 7.20 -37.29 10.31
C LEU A 9 7.31 -35.76 10.18
N LEU A 10 7.00 -35.00 11.23
CA LEU A 10 7.18 -33.54 11.23
C LEU A 10 8.67 -33.13 11.26
N ALA A 11 9.54 -33.91 11.91
CA ALA A 11 10.98 -33.64 11.93
C ALA A 11 11.69 -34.03 10.62
N ALA A 12 11.17 -35.00 9.86
CA ALA A 12 11.74 -35.44 8.59
C ALA A 12 11.43 -34.48 7.41
N GLY A 13 10.40 -33.63 7.52
CA GLY A 13 10.05 -32.63 6.49
C GLY A 13 10.98 -31.41 6.45
N ALA A 14 11.61 -31.07 7.58
CA ALA A 14 12.43 -29.85 7.71
C ALA A 14 13.67 -29.83 6.80
N ALA A 15 14.22 -31.00 6.45
CA ALA A 15 15.37 -31.10 5.54
C ALA A 15 14.98 -31.05 4.04
N ALA A 16 13.69 -31.15 3.70
CA ALA A 16 13.19 -31.21 2.32
C ALA A 16 12.65 -29.87 1.78
N LEU A 17 12.53 -28.84 2.63
CA LEU A 17 11.98 -27.52 2.27
C LEU A 17 12.86 -26.74 1.28
N ALA A 18 14.19 -26.76 1.44
CA ALA A 18 15.10 -26.02 0.56
C ALA A 18 15.04 -26.48 -0.92
N PRO A 19 14.95 -27.79 -1.23
CA PRO A 19 14.73 -28.28 -2.60
C PRO A 19 13.36 -27.91 -3.22
N ALA A 20 12.29 -27.75 -2.44
CA ALA A 20 10.97 -27.41 -2.98
C ALA A 20 10.90 -25.97 -3.47
N ILE A 21 11.45 -25.04 -2.68
CA ILE A 21 11.52 -23.63 -3.06
C ILE A 21 12.46 -23.42 -4.26
N ALA A 22 13.61 -24.10 -4.29
CA ALA A 22 14.50 -24.07 -5.45
C ALA A 22 13.82 -24.61 -6.73
N ARG A 23 12.89 -25.58 -6.62
CA ARG A 23 12.06 -26.06 -7.73
C ARG A 23 11.02 -25.03 -8.17
N ALA A 24 10.33 -24.38 -7.23
CA ALA A 24 9.41 -23.28 -7.52
C ALA A 24 10.06 -22.17 -8.36
N MET A 25 11.35 -21.92 -8.11
CA MET A 25 12.12 -20.89 -8.76
C MET A 25 12.52 -21.22 -10.21
N SER A 26 12.53 -22.50 -10.60
CA SER A 26 12.98 -22.94 -11.94
C SER A 26 11.85 -23.35 -12.90
N ILE A 27 10.65 -23.62 -12.38
CA ILE A 27 9.49 -24.02 -13.20
C ILE A 27 9.05 -22.85 -14.08
N PRO A 28 9.06 -22.95 -15.43
CA PRO A 28 8.61 -21.86 -16.28
C PRO A 28 7.10 -21.65 -16.21
N ALA A 29 6.66 -20.42 -16.46
CA ALA A 29 5.26 -20.09 -16.69
C ALA A 29 4.72 -20.83 -17.92
N ASP A 30 3.49 -21.33 -17.85
CA ASP A 30 2.79 -21.89 -19.01
C ASP A 30 2.14 -20.75 -19.83
N VAL A 31 2.94 -20.17 -20.72
CA VAL A 31 2.50 -19.07 -21.61
C VAL A 31 1.77 -19.64 -22.81
N ARG A 32 0.46 -19.40 -22.87
CA ARG A 32 -0.43 -19.87 -23.95
C ARG A 32 -0.94 -18.72 -24.81
N THR A 33 -1.32 -17.62 -24.18
CA THR A 33 -1.87 -16.42 -24.82
C THR A 33 -1.02 -15.18 -24.61
N GLY A 34 -0.13 -15.19 -23.61
CA GLY A 34 0.65 -14.01 -23.22
C GLY A 34 -0.18 -12.98 -22.45
N THR A 35 -1.26 -13.41 -21.81
CA THR A 35 -2.20 -12.57 -21.06
C THR A 35 -2.60 -13.23 -19.73
N VAL A 36 -3.34 -12.50 -18.89
CA VAL A 36 -3.86 -13.04 -17.62
C VAL A 36 -4.70 -14.32 -17.79
N ALA A 37 -5.29 -14.56 -18.97
CA ALA A 37 -6.04 -15.79 -19.27
C ALA A 37 -5.19 -17.08 -19.13
N ASP A 38 -3.86 -16.96 -19.09
CA ASP A 38 -2.94 -18.07 -18.90
C ASP A 38 -2.95 -18.62 -17.46
N VAL A 39 -3.27 -17.78 -16.47
CA VAL A 39 -3.39 -18.16 -15.05
C VAL A 39 -4.51 -19.19 -14.89
N ALA A 40 -4.31 -20.31 -14.22
CA ALA A 40 -5.38 -21.27 -13.91
C ALA A 40 -5.88 -21.13 -12.47
N HIS A 41 -4.96 -20.82 -11.54
CA HIS A 41 -5.22 -20.77 -10.12
C HIS A 41 -4.74 -19.45 -9.53
N VAL A 42 -5.59 -18.81 -8.73
CA VAL A 42 -5.24 -17.64 -7.92
C VAL A 42 -5.35 -18.05 -6.46
N VAL A 43 -4.24 -17.97 -5.74
CA VAL A 43 -4.12 -18.33 -4.33
C VAL A 43 -3.84 -17.06 -3.54
N ILE A 44 -4.60 -16.82 -2.48
CA ILE A 44 -4.57 -15.58 -1.71
C ILE A 44 -4.27 -15.93 -0.26
N LEU A 45 -3.11 -15.49 0.22
CA LEU A 45 -2.68 -15.57 1.61
C LEU A 45 -2.63 -14.15 2.18
N MET A 46 -3.53 -13.85 3.11
CA MET A 46 -3.51 -12.60 3.86
C MET A 46 -3.02 -12.87 5.28
N GLN A 47 -1.86 -12.28 5.60
CA GLN A 47 -1.24 -12.24 6.91
C GLN A 47 -1.69 -11.01 7.71
N GLU A 48 -1.26 -10.92 8.95
CA GLU A 48 -1.53 -9.88 9.95
C GLU A 48 -0.18 -9.31 10.43
N ASN A 49 0.07 -8.11 10.89
CA ASN A 49 -0.55 -6.79 10.83
C ASN A 49 0.71 -5.91 10.62
N ARG A 50 1.03 -5.51 9.38
CA ARG A 50 2.36 -4.96 9.04
C ARG A 50 2.25 -3.79 8.08
N SER A 51 2.88 -2.67 8.44
CA SER A 51 3.08 -1.59 7.47
C SER A 51 4.19 -1.94 6.48
N PHE A 52 4.14 -1.30 5.31
CA PHE A 52 5.20 -1.45 4.31
C PHE A 52 6.54 -0.95 4.84
N ASP A 53 6.62 0.25 5.42
CA ASP A 53 7.88 0.77 5.96
C ASP A 53 8.45 -0.08 7.12
N HIS A 54 7.60 -0.73 7.91
CA HIS A 54 8.03 -1.62 8.98
C HIS A 54 8.81 -2.84 8.46
N TYR A 55 8.52 -3.32 7.24
CA TYR A 55 9.28 -4.39 6.60
C TYR A 55 10.34 -3.87 5.61
N PHE A 56 9.97 -2.92 4.76
CA PHE A 56 10.71 -2.56 3.55
C PHE A 56 11.10 -1.10 3.46
N GLY A 57 10.89 -0.30 4.50
CA GLY A 57 11.34 1.08 4.53
C GLY A 57 12.85 1.20 4.27
N ALA A 58 13.64 0.23 4.73
CA ALA A 58 15.08 0.18 4.52
C ALA A 58 15.52 -0.47 3.19
N MET A 59 14.60 -1.08 2.44
CA MET A 59 14.92 -1.85 1.23
C MET A 59 15.30 -0.95 0.04
N ARG A 60 16.27 -1.34 -0.79
CA ARG A 60 16.64 -0.58 -1.99
C ARG A 60 15.53 -0.57 -3.06
N GLY A 61 15.42 0.53 -3.79
CA GLY A 61 14.59 0.61 -5.00
C GLY A 61 13.07 0.49 -4.79
N VAL A 62 12.60 0.68 -3.56
CA VAL A 62 11.18 0.88 -3.21
C VAL A 62 11.00 2.27 -2.62
N ARG A 63 9.79 2.81 -2.63
CA ARG A 63 9.45 4.05 -1.93
C ARG A 63 9.49 3.85 -0.41
N GLY A 64 10.68 3.96 0.19
CA GLY A 64 10.96 3.74 1.62
C GLY A 64 11.54 4.98 2.32
N PHE A 65 12.44 4.77 3.29
CA PHE A 65 13.00 5.85 4.13
C PHE A 65 13.74 6.93 3.33
N GLY A 66 14.31 6.57 2.19
CA GLY A 66 14.96 7.47 1.26
C GLY A 66 14.01 8.23 0.33
N ASP A 67 12.68 8.20 0.55
CA ASP A 67 11.75 9.06 -0.20
C ASP A 67 12.23 10.52 -0.12
N ARG A 68 12.36 11.11 -1.30
CA ARG A 68 12.88 12.46 -1.51
C ARG A 68 11.83 13.52 -1.19
N PHE A 69 10.56 13.14 -1.14
CA PHE A 69 9.43 14.05 -0.98
C PHE A 69 8.47 13.64 0.17
N PRO A 70 8.97 13.45 1.40
CA PRO A 70 8.11 13.10 2.54
C PRO A 70 7.15 14.26 2.89
N ILE A 71 6.09 13.93 3.64
CA ILE A 71 5.08 14.90 4.07
C ILE A 71 5.72 15.98 4.96
N PRO A 72 5.53 17.28 4.68
CA PRO A 72 5.91 18.34 5.62
C PRO A 72 4.96 18.34 6.82
N VAL A 73 5.50 18.50 8.04
CA VAL A 73 4.69 18.52 9.27
C VAL A 73 4.85 19.84 10.03
N ALA A 74 3.80 20.24 10.74
CA ALA A 74 3.82 21.46 11.55
C ALA A 74 4.85 21.41 12.69
N ASP A 75 5.38 22.57 13.05
CA ASP A 75 6.28 22.74 14.19
C ASP A 75 5.61 22.30 15.51
N ALA A 76 6.40 21.72 16.40
CA ALA A 76 5.96 21.22 17.71
C ALA A 76 7.16 21.23 18.68
N PRO A 77 6.98 21.04 19.99
CA PRO A 77 8.11 20.90 20.92
C PRO A 77 9.11 19.83 20.42
N GLY A 78 10.39 20.20 20.32
CA GLY A 78 11.45 19.32 19.80
C GLY A 78 11.48 19.15 18.27
N ARG A 79 10.59 19.82 17.52
CA ARG A 79 10.44 19.68 16.07
C ARG A 79 10.25 21.05 15.40
N SER A 80 11.15 21.42 14.48
CA SER A 80 10.97 22.61 13.64
C SER A 80 11.43 22.36 12.21
N GLY A 81 10.63 22.81 11.24
CA GLY A 81 10.88 22.62 9.81
C GLY A 81 11.07 21.16 9.44
N ALA A 82 10.26 20.26 10.01
CA ALA A 82 10.45 18.82 9.90
C ALA A 82 9.49 18.15 8.91
N THR A 83 9.74 16.87 8.66
CA THR A 83 8.90 15.98 7.85
C THR A 83 8.23 14.91 8.73
N CYS A 84 7.37 14.08 8.14
CA CYS A 84 6.71 12.97 8.83
C CYS A 84 7.68 11.93 9.39
N TRP A 85 8.98 12.01 9.11
CA TRP A 85 9.97 11.17 9.81
C TRP A 85 10.23 11.60 11.25
N VAL A 86 9.87 12.83 11.63
CA VAL A 86 10.00 13.34 13.00
C VAL A 86 8.60 13.47 13.59
N GLN A 87 8.16 12.43 14.31
CA GLN A 87 6.84 12.36 14.91
C GLN A 87 6.82 13.05 16.28
N ALA A 88 5.73 13.77 16.58
CA ALA A 88 5.52 14.33 17.91
C ALA A 88 5.27 13.19 18.91
N ASN A 89 5.97 13.21 20.04
CA ASN A 89 5.87 12.20 21.08
C ASN A 89 5.41 12.85 22.40
N ARG A 90 4.11 12.75 22.69
CA ARG A 90 3.46 13.49 23.78
C ARG A 90 3.03 12.60 24.96
N GLN A 91 3.54 11.37 25.04
CA GLN A 91 3.02 10.37 25.99
C GLN A 91 3.46 10.60 27.45
N ALA A 92 4.58 11.30 27.73
CA ALA A 92 4.97 11.72 29.10
C ALA A 92 6.11 12.78 29.12
N PRO A 93 6.32 13.55 30.22
CA PRO A 93 7.35 14.60 30.32
C PRO A 93 8.81 14.11 30.37
N ASP A 94 9.03 12.85 30.76
CA ASP A 94 10.34 12.20 30.87
C ASP A 94 10.81 11.55 29.55
N ARG A 95 9.96 11.59 28.52
CA ARG A 95 10.24 11.04 27.19
C ARG A 95 10.79 12.12 26.25
N PRO A 96 11.59 11.72 25.23
CA PRO A 96 11.95 12.64 24.15
C PRO A 96 10.67 13.21 23.51
N PRO A 97 10.59 14.53 23.26
CA PRO A 97 9.38 15.16 22.72
C PRO A 97 9.10 14.78 21.25
N VAL A 98 10.05 14.09 20.62
CA VAL A 98 9.99 13.61 19.24
C VAL A 98 10.60 12.22 19.14
N ILE A 99 10.14 11.47 18.14
CA ILE A 99 10.67 10.14 17.80
C ILE A 99 10.73 9.99 16.28
N ALA A 100 11.67 9.18 15.79
CA ALA A 100 11.82 8.79 14.40
C ALA A 100 11.77 7.27 14.28
N PRO A 101 11.53 6.70 13.08
CA PRO A 101 11.61 5.26 12.92
C PRO A 101 12.97 4.70 13.38
N PHE A 102 12.95 3.56 14.06
CA PHE A 102 14.15 2.95 14.64
C PHE A 102 14.23 1.44 14.40
N PRO A 103 15.44 0.88 14.19
CA PRO A 103 15.59 -0.54 13.89
C PRO A 103 15.32 -1.39 15.13
N LEU A 104 14.65 -2.54 14.94
CA LEU A 104 14.44 -3.53 15.99
C LEU A 104 15.67 -4.40 16.25
N ASN A 105 16.48 -4.71 15.23
CA ASN A 105 17.76 -5.43 15.35
C ASN A 105 17.67 -6.73 16.18
N THR A 106 17.00 -7.74 15.61
CA THR A 106 16.78 -9.06 16.22
C THR A 106 18.05 -9.90 16.35
N ALA A 107 19.15 -9.48 15.72
CA ALA A 107 20.47 -10.07 15.93
C ALA A 107 21.02 -9.74 17.32
N GLU A 108 20.78 -8.52 17.82
CA GLU A 108 21.16 -8.09 19.17
C GLU A 108 20.16 -8.58 20.23
N ASP A 109 18.86 -8.41 19.98
CA ASP A 109 17.80 -8.89 20.87
C ASP A 109 16.71 -9.61 20.10
N PHE A 110 16.83 -10.94 20.06
CA PHE A 110 15.88 -11.77 19.32
C PHE A 110 14.45 -11.74 19.88
N ARG A 111 14.24 -11.28 21.11
CA ARG A 111 12.87 -11.13 21.63
C ARG A 111 12.05 -10.14 20.82
N LEU A 112 12.71 -9.21 20.13
CA LEU A 112 12.09 -8.23 19.22
C LEU A 112 11.58 -8.87 17.92
N MET A 113 11.78 -10.17 17.69
CA MET A 113 11.03 -10.92 16.67
C MET A 113 9.54 -11.03 17.02
N ARG A 114 9.18 -10.89 18.31
CA ARG A 114 7.78 -10.81 18.79
C ARG A 114 7.55 -9.48 19.48
N VAL A 115 7.43 -8.42 18.69
CA VAL A 115 7.08 -7.09 19.21
C VAL A 115 5.66 -7.11 19.79
N GLU A 116 5.42 -6.28 20.80
CA GLU A 116 4.09 -5.99 21.33
C GLU A 116 3.19 -5.36 20.25
N GLY A 117 1.88 -5.66 20.27
CA GLY A 117 0.96 -5.07 19.30
C GLY A 117 0.77 -3.57 19.53
N THR A 118 0.28 -2.85 18.53
CA THR A 118 -0.07 -1.43 18.64
C THR A 118 -1.59 -1.21 18.55
N PRO A 119 -2.14 -0.07 19.01
CA PRO A 119 -3.56 0.23 18.80
C PRO A 119 -3.90 0.36 17.31
N HIS A 120 -4.87 -0.41 16.79
CA HIS A 120 -5.31 -0.34 15.37
C HIS A 120 -6.82 -0.26 15.19
N SER A 121 -7.57 0.15 16.20
CA SER A 121 -9.00 0.42 16.02
C SER A 121 -9.25 1.60 15.08
N TRP A 122 -10.46 1.71 14.52
CA TRP A 122 -10.90 2.86 13.73
C TRP A 122 -10.57 4.20 14.39
N PRO A 123 -10.86 4.44 15.69
CA PRO A 123 -10.47 5.67 16.37
C PRO A 123 -8.97 5.95 16.34
N ASP A 124 -8.15 4.95 16.65
CA ASP A 124 -6.70 5.12 16.72
C ASP A 124 -6.10 5.34 15.33
N ALA A 125 -6.62 4.64 14.31
CA ALA A 125 -6.21 4.79 12.92
C ALA A 125 -6.59 6.16 12.35
N GLN A 126 -7.83 6.61 12.56
CA GLN A 126 -8.28 7.96 12.18
C GLN A 126 -7.50 9.07 12.88
N ALA A 127 -7.15 8.87 14.16
CA ALA A 127 -6.33 9.80 14.92
C ALA A 127 -4.87 9.84 14.43
N ALA A 128 -4.29 8.70 14.07
CA ALA A 128 -2.92 8.62 13.56
C ALA A 128 -2.78 9.21 12.15
N TRP A 129 -3.75 8.91 11.28
CA TRP A 129 -3.82 9.46 9.92
C TRP A 129 -4.05 10.97 9.94
N ASP A 130 -4.93 11.45 10.83
CA ASP A 130 -5.26 12.87 11.03
C ASP A 130 -5.56 13.60 9.71
N GLU A 131 -6.46 13.00 8.92
CA GLU A 131 -6.84 13.46 7.59
C GLU A 131 -5.66 13.63 6.61
N GLY A 132 -4.56 12.93 6.85
CA GLY A 132 -3.35 12.96 6.03
C GLY A 132 -2.25 13.89 6.53
N ARG A 133 -2.37 14.50 7.72
CA ARG A 133 -1.28 15.28 8.32
C ARG A 133 -0.16 14.41 8.88
N MET A 134 -0.50 13.23 9.42
CA MET A 134 0.44 12.17 9.81
C MET A 134 1.64 12.65 10.65
N ALA A 135 1.39 13.50 11.66
CA ALA A 135 2.44 14.21 12.40
C ALA A 135 2.59 13.79 13.88
N ALA A 136 1.72 12.91 14.39
CA ALA A 136 1.73 12.49 15.80
C ALA A 136 1.37 11.00 15.97
N TRP A 137 1.87 10.15 15.07
CA TRP A 137 1.57 8.73 15.00
C TRP A 137 1.70 7.99 16.35
N PRO A 138 2.80 8.14 17.12
CA PRO A 138 2.97 7.47 18.40
C PRO A 138 1.95 7.88 19.46
N VAL A 139 1.33 9.07 19.35
CA VAL A 139 0.30 9.50 20.30
C VAL A 139 -0.91 8.58 20.22
N ALA A 140 -1.31 8.18 19.02
CA ALA A 140 -2.41 7.25 18.78
C ALA A 140 -1.97 5.78 18.80
N LYS A 141 -0.71 5.49 18.45
CA LYS A 141 -0.22 4.14 18.15
C LYS A 141 0.88 3.62 19.07
N THR A 142 1.30 4.38 20.08
CA THR A 142 2.43 4.10 21.01
C THR A 142 3.82 4.19 20.37
N GLU A 143 4.88 4.37 21.17
CA GLU A 143 6.25 4.63 20.69
C GLU A 143 6.82 3.49 19.82
N HIS A 144 6.52 2.23 20.13
CA HIS A 144 7.06 1.09 19.36
C HIS A 144 6.43 0.89 17.99
N SER A 145 5.35 1.62 17.66
CA SER A 145 4.84 1.71 16.28
C SER A 145 5.87 2.25 15.29
N MET A 146 6.91 2.94 15.78
CA MET A 146 8.01 3.47 14.96
C MET A 146 9.14 2.43 14.74
N GLY A 147 9.05 1.24 15.32
CA GLY A 147 10.03 0.17 15.09
C GLY A 147 9.96 -0.36 13.65
N TYR A 148 11.10 -0.79 13.08
CA TYR A 148 11.14 -1.47 11.79
C TYR A 148 12.16 -2.61 11.76
N PHE A 149 11.94 -3.57 10.87
CA PHE A 149 12.87 -4.67 10.59
C PHE A 149 13.81 -4.35 9.42
N GLY A 150 15.05 -4.82 9.52
CA GLY A 150 15.99 -4.83 8.40
C GLY A 150 16.07 -6.18 7.68
N GLU A 151 16.83 -6.22 6.58
CA GLU A 151 17.06 -7.44 5.78
C GLU A 151 17.57 -8.62 6.63
N THR A 152 18.45 -8.35 7.61
CA THR A 152 19.00 -9.39 8.48
C THR A 152 17.99 -9.93 9.49
N ASP A 153 16.94 -9.17 9.79
CA ASP A 153 15.88 -9.59 10.73
C ASP A 153 14.88 -10.53 10.05
N ILE A 154 14.47 -10.17 8.82
CA ILE A 154 13.43 -10.87 8.05
C ILE A 154 13.95 -11.26 6.64
N PRO A 155 15.01 -12.08 6.56
CA PRO A 155 15.71 -12.34 5.29
C PRO A 155 14.85 -13.06 4.25
N PHE A 156 13.86 -13.84 4.67
CA PHE A 156 12.95 -14.53 3.75
C PHE A 156 12.01 -13.56 3.03
N GLN A 157 11.45 -12.60 3.76
CA GLN A 157 10.60 -11.55 3.21
C GLN A 157 11.36 -10.66 2.21
N TYR A 158 12.59 -10.25 2.54
CA TYR A 158 13.47 -9.52 1.63
C TYR A 158 13.81 -10.36 0.38
N ALA A 159 14.13 -11.63 0.56
CA ALA A 159 14.40 -12.53 -0.56
C ALA A 159 13.19 -12.73 -1.48
N LEU A 160 11.97 -12.80 -0.94
CA LEU A 160 10.74 -12.84 -1.73
C LEU A 160 10.57 -11.57 -2.56
N ALA A 161 10.74 -10.40 -1.93
CA ALA A 161 10.68 -9.13 -2.65
C ALA A 161 11.79 -9.03 -3.70
N GLU A 162 13.02 -9.49 -3.47
CA GLU A 162 14.10 -9.52 -4.47
C GLU A 162 13.89 -10.53 -5.59
N ALA A 163 13.14 -11.61 -5.35
CA ALA A 163 12.86 -12.62 -6.35
C ALA A 163 11.66 -12.25 -7.25
N PHE A 164 10.62 -11.67 -6.66
CA PHE A 164 9.33 -11.43 -7.31
C PHE A 164 8.97 -9.94 -7.41
N THR A 165 7.74 -9.64 -7.84
CA THR A 165 7.22 -8.28 -7.86
C THR A 165 6.70 -7.92 -6.46
N VAL A 166 7.24 -6.84 -5.88
CA VAL A 166 6.72 -6.20 -4.67
C VAL A 166 5.88 -4.99 -5.07
N CYS A 167 4.75 -4.77 -4.42
CA CYS A 167 3.92 -3.58 -4.65
C CYS A 167 4.18 -2.57 -3.54
N ASP A 168 4.83 -1.44 -3.85
CA ASP A 168 5.22 -0.43 -2.86
C ASP A 168 4.21 0.73 -2.72
N ALA A 169 3.06 0.58 -3.37
CA ALA A 169 1.87 1.43 -3.24
C ALA A 169 0.59 0.58 -3.03
N TYR A 170 0.72 -0.55 -2.33
CA TYR A 170 -0.41 -1.38 -1.89
C TYR A 170 -0.86 -0.94 -0.49
N HIS A 171 -2.11 -0.54 -0.36
CA HIS A 171 -2.69 -0.01 0.87
C HIS A 171 -3.67 -1.01 1.49
N CYS A 172 -3.77 -1.02 2.83
CA CYS A 172 -4.98 -1.58 3.42
C CYS A 172 -6.18 -0.70 3.01
N SER A 173 -7.35 -1.32 2.88
CA SER A 173 -8.48 -0.65 2.24
C SER A 173 -9.02 0.48 3.12
N MET A 174 -8.91 0.40 4.44
CA MET A 174 -9.56 1.31 5.36
C MET A 174 -8.66 1.63 6.56
N GLN A 175 -8.84 2.82 7.13
CA GLN A 175 -8.21 3.28 8.38
C GLN A 175 -8.84 2.58 9.60
N THR A 176 -8.65 1.27 9.73
CA THR A 176 -9.16 0.45 10.85
C THR A 176 -8.41 -0.89 10.94
N GLY A 177 -8.87 -1.76 11.83
CA GLY A 177 -8.34 -3.10 12.10
C GLY A 177 -8.73 -4.16 11.07
N THR A 178 -8.52 -5.41 11.48
CA THR A 178 -8.53 -6.63 10.67
C THR A 178 -9.81 -6.89 9.88
N ASN A 179 -10.94 -7.13 10.56
CA ASN A 179 -12.11 -7.70 9.90
C ASN A 179 -12.67 -6.76 8.82
N SER A 180 -12.81 -5.47 9.13
CA SER A 180 -13.32 -4.51 8.15
C SER A 180 -12.40 -4.33 6.94
N ASN A 181 -11.07 -4.44 7.11
CA ASN A 181 -10.16 -4.50 5.96
C ASN A 181 -10.36 -5.78 5.15
N ARG A 182 -10.44 -6.94 5.81
CA ARG A 182 -10.75 -8.22 5.16
C ARG A 182 -12.05 -8.13 4.36
N LEU A 183 -13.12 -7.50 4.85
CA LEU A 183 -14.38 -7.35 4.09
C LEU A 183 -14.20 -6.74 2.68
N PHE A 184 -13.22 -5.87 2.45
CA PHE A 184 -12.91 -5.35 1.12
C PHE A 184 -12.31 -6.43 0.18
N LEU A 185 -11.47 -7.34 0.68
CA LEU A 185 -10.97 -8.49 -0.09
C LEU A 185 -12.08 -9.48 -0.44
N TRP A 186 -13.03 -9.67 0.49
CA TRP A 186 -14.03 -10.75 0.39
C TRP A 186 -15.35 -10.30 -0.23
N SER A 187 -15.63 -8.99 -0.25
CA SER A 187 -16.92 -8.46 -0.71
C SER A 187 -16.85 -7.08 -1.37
N GLY A 188 -15.69 -6.44 -1.44
CA GLY A 188 -15.49 -5.15 -2.10
C GLY A 188 -15.98 -3.91 -1.33
N THR A 189 -16.55 -4.07 -0.13
CA THR A 189 -17.15 -2.98 0.64
C THR A 189 -17.22 -3.30 2.14
N ASN A 190 -17.52 -2.28 2.95
CA ASN A 190 -17.90 -2.42 4.36
C ASN A 190 -19.40 -2.12 4.61
N ASP A 191 -20.22 -1.98 3.56
CA ASP A 191 -21.62 -1.49 3.61
C ASP A 191 -21.76 -0.06 4.16
N PRO A 192 -21.22 0.95 3.44
CA PRO A 192 -21.23 2.35 3.87
C PRO A 192 -22.64 2.96 4.00
N THR A 193 -23.67 2.30 3.43
CA THR A 193 -25.07 2.74 3.52
C THR A 193 -25.73 2.36 4.85
N GLY A 194 -25.17 1.36 5.53
CA GLY A 194 -25.68 0.80 6.77
C GLY A 194 -27.03 0.11 6.66
N THR A 195 -27.37 -0.43 5.48
CA THR A 195 -28.66 -1.08 5.24
C THR A 195 -28.61 -2.60 5.38
N MET A 196 -27.41 -3.18 5.35
CA MET A 196 -27.19 -4.63 5.23
C MET A 196 -26.31 -5.19 6.36
N GLY A 197 -26.23 -4.49 7.49
CA GLY A 197 -25.52 -4.94 8.70
C GLY A 197 -24.17 -4.25 8.93
N GLY A 198 -23.71 -3.41 7.99
CA GLY A 198 -22.62 -2.47 8.23
C GLY A 198 -23.13 -1.06 8.58
N PRO A 199 -22.31 0.00 8.40
CA PRO A 199 -20.91 -0.07 8.06
C PRO A 199 -20.11 -0.84 9.10
N SER A 200 -19.24 -1.74 8.67
CA SER A 200 -18.25 -2.38 9.55
C SER A 200 -17.09 -1.43 9.79
N LEU A 201 -16.77 -1.19 11.07
CA LEU A 201 -15.64 -0.34 11.50
C LEU A 201 -14.65 -1.07 12.40
N SER A 202 -14.97 -2.29 12.85
CA SER A 202 -14.16 -3.03 13.82
C SER A 202 -14.19 -4.54 13.56
N ASN A 203 -13.58 -5.31 14.45
CA ASN A 203 -13.67 -6.77 14.49
C ASN A 203 -15.04 -7.22 15.03
N SER A 204 -16.11 -6.70 14.42
CA SER A 204 -17.49 -7.11 14.67
C SER A 204 -17.85 -8.23 13.69
N HIS A 205 -18.73 -9.15 14.08
CA HIS A 205 -19.25 -10.23 13.21
C HIS A 205 -18.20 -11.21 12.65
N ASP A 206 -16.97 -11.24 13.16
CA ASP A 206 -15.86 -12.06 12.66
C ASP A 206 -15.88 -13.52 13.15
N ALA A 207 -16.90 -13.89 13.93
CA ALA A 207 -17.12 -15.25 14.42
C ALA A 207 -18.57 -15.72 14.18
N LEU A 208 -18.76 -17.05 14.22
CA LEU A 208 -20.08 -17.66 14.26
C LEU A 208 -20.76 -17.34 15.61
N VAL A 209 -22.09 -17.28 15.61
CA VAL A 209 -22.88 -16.99 16.82
C VAL A 209 -22.61 -18.01 17.93
N ALA A 210 -22.40 -19.29 17.57
CA ALA A 210 -22.07 -20.34 18.53
C ALA A 210 -20.73 -20.13 19.25
N ASP A 211 -19.81 -19.39 18.62
CA ASP A 211 -18.47 -19.09 19.12
C ASP A 211 -18.38 -17.69 19.76
N GLY A 212 -19.53 -17.07 20.05
CA GLY A 212 -19.61 -15.74 20.66
C GLY A 212 -19.64 -14.58 19.66
N GLY A 213 -19.80 -14.86 18.37
CA GLY A 213 -19.97 -13.84 17.34
C GLY A 213 -21.27 -13.04 17.48
N HIS A 214 -21.31 -11.88 16.81
CA HIS A 214 -22.48 -10.99 16.83
C HIS A 214 -23.75 -11.71 16.31
N PRO A 215 -24.92 -11.55 16.99
CA PRO A 215 -26.13 -12.31 16.67
C PRO A 215 -26.71 -11.97 15.29
N ASP A 216 -26.69 -10.69 14.90
CA ASP A 216 -27.05 -10.28 13.54
C ASP A 216 -25.91 -10.62 12.58
N GLY A 217 -26.22 -10.87 11.31
CA GLY A 217 -25.25 -11.12 10.24
C GLY A 217 -25.23 -10.00 9.19
N TYR A 218 -24.11 -9.93 8.47
CA TYR A 218 -23.98 -9.17 7.23
C TYR A 218 -24.84 -9.78 6.13
N ARG A 219 -25.55 -8.95 5.35
CA ARG A 219 -26.56 -9.40 4.38
C ARG A 219 -26.25 -9.06 2.93
N TRP A 220 -25.20 -8.27 2.65
CA TRP A 220 -24.80 -8.01 1.27
C TRP A 220 -24.07 -9.22 0.69
N THR A 221 -24.12 -9.37 -0.63
CA THR A 221 -23.48 -10.49 -1.32
C THR A 221 -21.96 -10.38 -1.27
N THR A 222 -21.28 -11.47 -0.99
CA THR A 222 -19.82 -11.63 -1.00
C THR A 222 -19.30 -12.05 -2.38
N TYR A 223 -18.00 -11.86 -2.64
CA TYR A 223 -17.38 -12.31 -3.88
C TYR A 223 -17.34 -13.85 -4.04
N PRO A 224 -17.09 -14.66 -2.99
CA PRO A 224 -17.27 -16.12 -3.07
C PRO A 224 -18.67 -16.56 -3.53
N GLU A 225 -19.75 -15.91 -3.07
CA GLU A 225 -21.10 -16.21 -3.56
C GLU A 225 -21.22 -15.94 -5.06
N ARG A 226 -20.65 -14.83 -5.55
CA ARG A 226 -20.65 -14.47 -6.97
C ARG A 226 -19.84 -15.46 -7.82
N LEU A 227 -18.66 -15.87 -7.35
CA LEU A 227 -17.86 -16.89 -8.03
C LEU A 227 -18.59 -18.23 -8.09
N LEU A 228 -19.25 -18.64 -7.00
CA LEU A 228 -20.03 -19.88 -6.95
C LEU A 228 -21.17 -19.84 -7.98
N GLN A 229 -21.89 -18.72 -8.06
CA GLN A 229 -22.97 -18.52 -9.01
C GLN A 229 -22.49 -18.54 -10.47
N ALA A 230 -21.29 -18.00 -10.73
CA ALA A 230 -20.67 -17.99 -12.05
C ALA A 230 -20.01 -19.33 -12.46
N GLY A 231 -19.99 -20.32 -11.56
CA GLY A 231 -19.35 -21.62 -11.81
C GLY A 231 -17.82 -21.58 -11.74
N VAL A 232 -17.24 -20.52 -11.15
CA VAL A 232 -15.79 -20.45 -10.88
C VAL A 232 -15.51 -21.21 -9.59
N SER A 233 -14.70 -22.27 -9.66
CA SER A 233 -14.43 -23.09 -8.48
C SER A 233 -13.60 -22.34 -7.45
N TRP A 234 -14.02 -22.39 -6.19
CA TRP A 234 -13.28 -21.79 -5.08
C TRP A 234 -13.38 -22.58 -3.79
N ARG A 235 -12.43 -22.37 -2.88
CA ARG A 235 -12.46 -22.89 -1.51
C ARG A 235 -11.62 -22.03 -0.56
N ILE A 236 -11.99 -22.03 0.72
CA ILE A 236 -11.16 -21.52 1.81
C ILE A 236 -10.40 -22.68 2.47
N TYR A 237 -9.07 -22.58 2.49
CA TYR A 237 -8.18 -23.49 3.21
C TYR A 237 -7.90 -22.92 4.59
N GLN A 238 -8.40 -23.58 5.63
CA GLN A 238 -8.34 -23.16 7.02
C GLN A 238 -8.54 -24.34 7.97
N ASP A 239 -8.24 -24.13 9.26
CA ASP A 239 -8.76 -24.95 10.34
C ASP A 239 -9.83 -24.17 11.11
N MET A 240 -11.09 -24.59 11.07
CA MET A 240 -12.17 -23.89 11.78
C MET A 240 -11.98 -23.83 13.30
N ALA A 241 -11.17 -24.73 13.87
CA ALA A 241 -10.82 -24.69 15.30
C ALA A 241 -9.73 -23.65 15.63
N ASP A 242 -8.98 -23.19 14.63
CA ASP A 242 -7.86 -22.25 14.76
C ASP A 242 -7.73 -21.46 13.44
N ASN A 243 -8.74 -20.66 13.12
CA ASN A 243 -8.72 -19.72 12.00
C ASN A 243 -8.57 -18.27 12.47
N PHE A 244 -8.33 -18.06 13.77
CA PHE A 244 -8.06 -16.76 14.40
C PHE A 244 -9.06 -15.65 14.07
N THR A 245 -10.34 -16.00 13.80
CA THR A 245 -11.40 -15.08 13.33
C THR A 245 -11.07 -14.32 12.03
N ASP A 246 -10.06 -14.77 11.30
CA ASP A 246 -9.56 -14.17 10.05
C ASP A 246 -10.40 -14.54 8.81
N ASN A 247 -11.46 -15.33 9.01
CA ASN A 247 -12.42 -15.71 7.97
C ASN A 247 -13.72 -14.89 8.09
N PRO A 248 -13.85 -13.76 7.37
CA PRO A 248 -14.99 -12.87 7.51
C PRO A 248 -16.31 -13.47 7.03
N VAL A 249 -16.30 -14.58 6.25
CA VAL A 249 -17.54 -15.20 5.78
C VAL A 249 -18.38 -15.77 6.93
N ALA A 250 -17.77 -16.02 8.10
CA ALA A 250 -18.48 -16.39 9.32
C ALA A 250 -19.49 -15.31 9.77
N GLY A 251 -19.28 -14.05 9.37
CA GLY A 251 -20.17 -12.93 9.65
C GLY A 251 -21.37 -12.79 8.74
N PHE A 252 -21.40 -13.49 7.60
CA PHE A 252 -22.44 -13.33 6.59
C PHE A 252 -23.61 -14.26 6.83
N GLN A 253 -24.83 -13.70 6.76
CA GLN A 253 -26.08 -14.43 7.03
C GLN A 253 -26.24 -15.63 6.10
N THR A 254 -25.87 -15.51 4.82
CA THR A 254 -26.02 -16.61 3.85
C THR A 254 -25.11 -17.80 4.17
N PHE A 255 -23.90 -17.55 4.66
CA PHE A 255 -22.99 -18.58 5.15
C PHE A 255 -23.45 -19.18 6.47
N ARG A 256 -23.96 -18.37 7.40
CA ARG A 256 -24.55 -18.84 8.66
C ARG A 256 -25.77 -19.73 8.42
N ASP A 257 -26.66 -19.34 7.51
CA ASP A 257 -27.85 -20.11 7.14
C ASP A 257 -27.47 -21.45 6.51
N SER A 258 -26.45 -21.45 5.64
CA SER A 258 -25.86 -22.67 5.06
C SER A 258 -25.28 -23.60 6.14
N HIS A 259 -24.50 -23.03 7.08
CA HIS A 259 -23.88 -23.78 8.16
C HIS A 259 -24.92 -24.38 9.13
N ALA A 260 -26.01 -23.66 9.39
CA ALA A 260 -27.11 -24.13 10.23
C ALA A 260 -28.03 -25.15 9.51
N GLY A 261 -27.85 -25.40 8.21
CA GLY A 261 -28.74 -26.25 7.43
C GLY A 261 -30.15 -25.66 7.27
N THR A 262 -30.27 -24.34 7.23
CA THR A 262 -31.54 -23.63 7.09
C THR A 262 -32.22 -23.99 5.77
N ALA A 263 -33.53 -24.24 5.79
CA ALA A 263 -34.27 -24.62 4.59
C ALA A 263 -34.14 -23.56 3.49
N GLY A 264 -33.65 -23.98 2.31
CA GLY A 264 -33.44 -23.11 1.15
C GLY A 264 -32.04 -22.49 1.05
N ALA A 265 -31.18 -22.65 2.06
CA ALA A 265 -29.77 -22.24 1.96
C ALA A 265 -28.98 -23.18 1.03
N ASP A 266 -27.98 -22.64 0.31
CA ASP A 266 -27.06 -23.44 -0.49
C ASP A 266 -26.02 -24.10 0.42
N PRO A 267 -26.03 -25.44 0.61
CA PRO A 267 -25.11 -26.13 1.53
C PRO A 267 -23.64 -26.02 1.10
N ARG A 268 -23.38 -25.69 -0.18
CA ARG A 268 -22.01 -25.56 -0.69
C ARG A 268 -21.27 -24.39 -0.06
N LEU A 269 -21.96 -23.32 0.38
CA LEU A 269 -21.30 -22.17 1.01
C LEU A 269 -20.60 -22.57 2.32
N ALA A 270 -21.27 -23.33 3.18
CA ALA A 270 -20.65 -23.86 4.39
C ALA A 270 -19.58 -24.90 4.07
N GLU A 271 -19.82 -25.79 3.09
CA GLU A 271 -18.83 -26.79 2.68
C GLU A 271 -17.52 -26.16 2.18
N LEU A 272 -17.59 -25.08 1.40
CA LEU A 272 -16.44 -24.44 0.79
C LEU A 272 -15.80 -23.35 1.67
N GLY A 273 -16.58 -22.71 2.55
CA GLY A 273 -16.16 -21.53 3.30
C GLY A 273 -16.17 -21.65 4.83
N LEU A 274 -16.86 -22.64 5.41
CA LEU A 274 -16.97 -22.83 6.87
C LEU A 274 -16.69 -24.28 7.28
N SER A 275 -15.76 -24.94 6.59
CA SER A 275 -15.29 -26.29 6.91
C SER A 275 -13.77 -26.33 7.07
N THR A 276 -13.29 -27.29 7.86
CA THR A 276 -11.84 -27.51 8.04
C THR A 276 -11.25 -28.21 6.82
N ARG A 277 -10.38 -27.50 6.10
CA ARG A 277 -9.45 -28.05 5.10
C ARG A 277 -8.12 -27.31 5.26
N PRO A 278 -7.20 -27.80 6.12
CA PRO A 278 -5.97 -27.10 6.43
C PRO A 278 -5.00 -27.10 5.24
N LEU A 279 -3.80 -26.54 5.43
CA LEU A 279 -2.79 -26.40 4.38
C LEU A 279 -2.42 -27.72 3.68
N GLU A 280 -2.49 -28.84 4.38
CA GLU A 280 -2.28 -30.17 3.80
C GLU A 280 -3.28 -30.46 2.68
N GLY A 281 -4.53 -30.00 2.81
CA GLY A 281 -5.55 -30.12 1.78
C GLY A 281 -5.23 -29.32 0.51
N LEU A 282 -4.56 -28.17 0.62
CA LEU A 282 -4.08 -27.41 -0.54
C LEU A 282 -3.08 -28.23 -1.36
N ARG A 283 -2.14 -28.89 -0.65
CA ARG A 283 -1.15 -29.77 -1.27
C ARG A 283 -1.80 -30.98 -1.93
N GLU A 284 -2.79 -31.60 -1.27
CA GLU A 284 -3.56 -32.72 -1.83
C GLU A 284 -4.26 -32.31 -3.13
N ASP A 285 -4.93 -31.16 -3.15
CA ASP A 285 -5.64 -30.68 -4.33
C ASP A 285 -4.69 -30.33 -5.48
N ALA A 286 -3.53 -29.74 -5.17
CA ALA A 286 -2.48 -29.49 -6.15
C ALA A 286 -1.96 -30.79 -6.78
N LEU A 287 -1.60 -31.80 -5.96
CA LEU A 287 -1.10 -33.09 -6.45
C LEU A 287 -2.16 -33.89 -7.22
N ALA A 288 -3.43 -33.72 -6.88
CA ALA A 288 -4.54 -34.38 -7.55
C ALA A 288 -4.98 -33.65 -8.84
N GLY A 289 -4.42 -32.48 -9.16
CA GLY A 289 -4.87 -31.66 -10.30
C GLY A 289 -6.28 -31.12 -10.13
N THR A 290 -6.73 -30.92 -8.89
CA THR A 290 -8.08 -30.46 -8.51
C THR A 290 -8.09 -29.13 -7.74
N LEU A 291 -6.94 -28.45 -7.68
CA LEU A 291 -6.82 -27.12 -7.07
C LEU A 291 -7.89 -26.17 -7.65
N PRO A 292 -8.69 -25.47 -6.81
CA PRO A 292 -9.70 -24.54 -7.29
C PRO A 292 -9.12 -23.40 -8.12
N GLN A 293 -9.96 -22.76 -8.93
CA GLN A 293 -9.57 -21.55 -9.66
C GLN A 293 -9.22 -20.40 -8.71
N VAL A 294 -9.92 -20.31 -7.56
CA VAL A 294 -9.65 -19.32 -6.50
C VAL A 294 -9.52 -20.00 -5.14
N SER A 295 -8.39 -19.80 -4.48
CA SER A 295 -8.10 -20.40 -3.16
C SER A 295 -7.75 -19.31 -2.16
N TRP A 296 -8.53 -19.16 -1.09
CA TRP A 296 -8.13 -18.33 0.04
C TRP A 296 -7.49 -19.19 1.12
N ILE A 297 -6.43 -18.68 1.73
CA ILE A 297 -5.76 -19.33 2.85
C ILE A 297 -5.95 -18.47 4.09
N VAL A 298 -6.53 -19.06 5.12
CA VAL A 298 -6.61 -18.48 6.46
C VAL A 298 -5.65 -19.24 7.34
N ALA A 299 -4.62 -18.54 7.81
CA ALA A 299 -3.57 -19.13 8.63
C ALA A 299 -4.07 -19.36 10.07
N PRO A 300 -3.56 -20.39 10.77
CA PRO A 300 -3.78 -20.50 12.21
C PRO A 300 -3.13 -19.36 12.97
N ALA A 301 -3.57 -19.10 14.21
CA ALA A 301 -3.07 -17.98 15.01
C ALA A 301 -1.54 -17.99 15.17
N ALA A 302 -0.93 -19.18 15.27
CA ALA A 302 0.52 -19.32 15.38
C ALA A 302 1.28 -18.92 14.10
N ALA A 303 0.61 -18.81 12.96
CA ALA A 303 1.20 -18.61 11.64
C ALA A 303 0.70 -17.34 10.93
N SER A 304 -0.15 -16.54 11.58
CA SER A 304 -0.79 -15.35 11.01
C SER A 304 0.10 -14.11 10.94
N GLU A 305 1.31 -14.15 11.51
CA GLU A 305 2.16 -12.99 11.79
C GLU A 305 1.60 -11.96 12.79
N HIS A 306 0.36 -12.10 13.28
CA HIS A 306 -0.20 -11.20 14.30
C HIS A 306 0.74 -11.10 15.53
N PRO A 307 1.05 -9.89 16.04
CA PRO A 307 1.86 -9.70 17.24
C PRO A 307 1.26 -10.45 18.45
N GLY A 308 2.02 -11.41 19.00
CA GLY A 308 1.57 -12.21 20.15
C GLY A 308 1.49 -13.70 19.85
N PRO A 309 0.42 -14.18 19.18
CA PRO A 309 0.32 -15.59 18.83
C PRO A 309 1.35 -16.00 17.76
N SER A 310 1.82 -15.05 16.94
CA SER A 310 2.76 -15.30 15.85
C SER A 310 3.95 -14.32 15.84
N SER A 311 4.72 -14.35 14.75
CA SER A 311 5.88 -13.49 14.45
C SER A 311 6.20 -13.50 12.96
N PRO A 312 6.96 -12.52 12.44
CA PRO A 312 7.46 -12.53 11.06
C PRO A 312 8.20 -13.83 10.69
N ALA A 313 8.93 -14.43 11.64
CA ALA A 313 9.63 -15.69 11.40
C ALA A 313 8.68 -16.89 11.21
N GLN A 314 7.57 -16.93 11.97
CA GLN A 314 6.58 -18.00 11.85
C GLN A 314 5.74 -17.87 10.57
N GLY A 315 5.36 -16.64 10.19
CA GLY A 315 4.66 -16.42 8.91
C GLY A 315 5.54 -16.62 7.69
N ALA A 316 6.84 -16.32 7.77
CA ALA A 316 7.81 -16.71 6.74
C ALA A 316 7.78 -18.22 6.49
N ASP A 317 7.79 -19.02 7.57
CA ASP A 317 7.73 -20.49 7.46
C ASP A 317 6.40 -21.00 6.93
N TYR A 318 5.28 -20.40 7.34
CA TYR A 318 3.98 -20.74 6.79
C TYR A 318 3.88 -20.41 5.30
N THR A 319 4.36 -19.23 4.89
CA THR A 319 4.45 -18.83 3.49
C THR A 319 5.33 -19.79 2.68
N ALA A 320 6.47 -20.22 3.23
CA ALA A 320 7.33 -21.22 2.61
C ALA A 320 6.60 -22.56 2.40
N ARG A 321 5.79 -23.01 3.36
CA ARG A 321 4.96 -24.23 3.25
C ARG A 321 3.83 -24.08 2.23
N VAL A 322 3.23 -22.89 2.09
CA VAL A 322 2.26 -22.60 1.02
C VAL A 322 2.91 -22.71 -0.36
N ILE A 323 4.09 -22.10 -0.54
CA ILE A 323 4.86 -22.22 -1.78
C ILE A 323 5.20 -23.70 -2.06
N GLU A 324 5.62 -24.44 -1.04
CA GLU A 324 5.90 -25.89 -1.18
C GLU A 324 4.67 -26.69 -1.59
N ALA A 325 3.49 -26.40 -1.03
CA ALA A 325 2.24 -27.08 -1.40
C ALA A 325 1.89 -26.85 -2.87
N LEU A 326 1.99 -25.61 -3.35
CA LEU A 326 1.66 -25.23 -4.73
C LEU A 326 2.68 -25.73 -5.75
N THR A 327 3.93 -25.96 -5.32
CA THR A 327 5.03 -26.41 -6.18
C THR A 327 5.29 -27.91 -6.12
N ALA A 328 4.46 -28.62 -5.35
CA ALA A 328 4.46 -30.08 -5.28
C ALA A 328 4.18 -30.72 -6.67
N ASP A 329 3.37 -30.06 -7.50
CA ASP A 329 3.21 -30.35 -8.92
C ASP A 329 3.69 -29.15 -9.77
N PRO A 330 4.77 -29.31 -10.56
CA PRO A 330 5.24 -28.29 -11.49
C PRO A 330 4.18 -27.76 -12.48
N ALA A 331 3.26 -28.62 -12.94
CA ALA A 331 2.23 -28.22 -13.90
C ALA A 331 1.20 -27.27 -13.27
N VAL A 332 0.92 -27.44 -11.98
CA VAL A 332 0.07 -26.52 -11.21
C VAL A 332 0.79 -25.18 -11.03
N TRP A 333 2.02 -25.18 -10.49
CA TRP A 333 2.74 -23.93 -10.23
C TRP A 333 3.00 -23.09 -11.50
N ALA A 334 3.27 -23.74 -12.63
CA ALA A 334 3.42 -23.08 -13.94
C ALA A 334 2.21 -22.22 -14.33
N ARG A 335 1.04 -22.45 -13.71
CA ARG A 335 -0.23 -21.77 -13.96
C ARG A 335 -0.78 -21.01 -12.75
N THR A 336 0.00 -20.84 -11.69
CA THR A 336 -0.49 -20.28 -10.42
C THR A 336 0.03 -18.86 -10.18
N VAL A 337 -0.86 -18.03 -9.64
CA VAL A 337 -0.53 -16.77 -8.98
C VAL A 337 -0.79 -16.95 -7.48
N LEU A 338 0.22 -16.67 -6.66
CA LEU A 338 0.09 -16.55 -5.22
C LEU A 338 0.24 -15.07 -4.83
N PHE A 339 -0.81 -14.49 -4.26
CA PHE A 339 -0.72 -13.20 -3.59
C PHE A 339 -0.44 -13.42 -2.10
N VAL A 340 0.65 -12.85 -1.61
CA VAL A 340 0.95 -12.77 -0.18
C VAL A 340 0.80 -11.31 0.21
N MET A 341 -0.15 -11.01 1.08
CA MET A 341 -0.55 -9.66 1.45
C MET A 341 -0.87 -9.57 2.94
N PHE A 342 -1.13 -8.36 3.42
CA PHE A 342 -1.52 -8.11 4.81
C PHE A 342 -2.86 -7.38 4.87
N ASP A 343 -3.60 -7.58 5.95
CA ASP A 343 -4.92 -7.00 6.22
C ASP A 343 -4.82 -5.51 6.58
N GLU A 344 -3.97 -5.15 7.54
CA GLU A 344 -3.66 -3.79 7.95
C GLU A 344 -2.27 -3.72 8.60
N ASN A 345 -1.95 -2.64 9.31
CA ASN A 345 -0.59 -2.30 9.69
C ASN A 345 -0.25 -2.49 11.17
N ASP A 346 -1.14 -3.04 12.00
CA ASP A 346 -1.17 -3.10 13.47
C ASP A 346 -1.25 -1.73 14.14
N GLY A 347 -0.95 -0.66 13.40
CA GLY A 347 -0.53 0.63 13.91
C GLY A 347 0.95 0.92 13.72
N PHE A 348 1.77 0.05 13.12
CA PHE A 348 3.14 0.39 12.71
C PHE A 348 3.17 1.51 11.67
N PHE A 349 4.15 2.40 11.78
CA PHE A 349 4.23 3.61 10.98
C PHE A 349 4.49 3.32 9.49
N ASP A 350 3.88 4.13 8.62
CA ASP A 350 4.21 4.25 7.20
C ASP A 350 4.19 5.74 6.82
N HIS A 351 5.15 6.19 6.03
CA HIS A 351 5.31 7.61 5.72
C HIS A 351 4.47 8.10 4.54
N VAL A 352 4.00 7.21 3.68
CA VAL A 352 3.30 7.61 2.45
C VAL A 352 1.88 8.00 2.81
N PRO A 353 1.41 9.20 2.42
CA PRO A 353 0.02 9.57 2.66
C PRO A 353 -0.89 8.65 1.84
N PRO A 354 -1.83 7.94 2.48
CA PRO A 354 -2.77 7.10 1.76
C PRO A 354 -3.63 7.91 0.79
N PRO A 355 -3.83 7.45 -0.47
CA PRO A 355 -4.84 8.00 -1.36
C PRO A 355 -6.21 7.92 -0.69
N ALA A 356 -6.94 9.03 -0.65
CA ALA A 356 -8.28 9.09 -0.06
C ALA A 356 -9.12 10.12 -0.82
N PRO A 357 -10.46 10.00 -0.84
CA PRO A 357 -11.29 11.07 -1.37
C PRO A 357 -11.09 12.36 -0.55
N PRO A 358 -11.52 13.52 -1.08
CA PRO A 358 -11.37 14.79 -0.39
C PRO A 358 -11.97 14.76 1.02
N SER A 359 -11.23 15.26 2.02
CA SER A 359 -11.87 15.56 3.31
C SER A 359 -12.97 16.60 3.08
N PRO A 360 -14.08 16.60 3.85
CA PRO A 360 -15.13 17.60 3.69
C PRO A 360 -14.58 19.03 3.69
N GLY A 361 -14.76 19.76 2.58
CA GLY A 361 -14.26 21.13 2.41
C GLY A 361 -12.77 21.27 2.05
N HIS A 362 -12.04 20.18 1.87
CA HIS A 362 -10.59 20.18 1.62
C HIS A 362 -10.24 19.44 0.31
N GLY A 363 -10.62 20.04 -0.82
CA GLY A 363 -10.32 19.57 -2.17
C GLY A 363 -11.57 19.13 -2.95
N ALA A 364 -11.38 18.38 -4.03
CA ALA A 364 -12.46 18.02 -4.95
C ALA A 364 -12.21 16.68 -5.68
N SER A 365 -13.26 16.13 -6.28
CA SER A 365 -13.19 14.89 -7.06
C SER A 365 -13.94 15.03 -8.37
N THR A 366 -13.36 14.50 -9.45
CA THR A 366 -14.05 14.27 -10.74
C THR A 366 -14.69 12.88 -10.82
N VAL A 367 -14.34 12.01 -9.87
CA VAL A 367 -14.89 10.65 -9.75
C VAL A 367 -15.93 10.66 -8.63
N ASP A 368 -17.02 9.91 -8.80
CA ASP A 368 -18.04 9.76 -7.76
C ASP A 368 -17.45 9.10 -6.50
N THR A 369 -17.58 9.79 -5.37
CA THR A 369 -17.08 9.39 -4.05
C THR A 369 -18.15 8.77 -3.15
N ALA A 370 -19.33 8.45 -3.69
CA ALA A 370 -20.37 7.76 -2.94
C ALA A 370 -19.84 6.44 -2.36
N GLY A 371 -20.14 6.21 -1.07
CA GLY A 371 -19.69 5.02 -0.35
C GLY A 371 -18.30 5.11 0.29
N GLU A 372 -17.56 6.22 0.12
CA GLU A 372 -16.20 6.35 0.67
C GLU A 372 -16.14 7.11 2.02
N TYR A 373 -17.28 7.53 2.57
CA TYR A 373 -17.35 8.32 3.80
C TYR A 373 -18.17 7.62 4.88
N HIS A 374 -17.73 7.76 6.13
CA HIS A 374 -18.46 7.30 7.30
C HIS A 374 -19.64 8.23 7.62
N LEU A 375 -20.81 7.97 7.01
CA LEU A 375 -22.01 8.80 7.13
C LEU A 375 -23.13 8.18 7.96
N ARG A 376 -22.90 6.98 8.50
CA ARG A 376 -23.88 6.16 9.21
C ARG A 376 -23.23 5.53 10.41
N THR A 377 -23.87 5.64 11.56
CA THR A 377 -23.49 4.99 12.79
C THR A 377 -24.42 3.83 13.07
N THR A 378 -23.92 2.73 13.63
CA THR A 378 -24.75 1.57 13.98
C THR A 378 -24.57 1.13 15.43
N ALA A 379 -25.58 0.43 15.95
CA ALA A 379 -25.52 -0.09 17.31
C ALA A 379 -24.41 -1.14 17.48
N SER A 380 -24.14 -1.94 16.45
CA SER A 380 -23.08 -2.96 16.46
C SER A 380 -21.67 -2.37 16.54
N GLU A 381 -21.49 -1.11 16.12
CA GLU A 381 -20.18 -0.43 16.13
C GLU A 381 -20.05 0.60 17.26
N ALA A 382 -21.05 0.73 18.15
CA ALA A 382 -21.14 1.81 19.13
C ALA A 382 -19.89 1.99 20.02
N ALA A 383 -19.12 0.92 20.29
CA ALA A 383 -17.87 1.00 21.06
C ALA A 383 -16.73 1.70 20.29
N THR A 384 -16.76 1.59 18.97
CA THR A 384 -15.76 2.09 18.02
C THR A 384 -16.13 3.48 17.49
N GLU A 385 -17.41 3.82 17.52
CA GLU A 385 -17.94 5.10 17.05
C GLU A 385 -17.37 6.31 17.81
N ARG A 386 -17.05 7.37 17.06
CA ARG A 386 -16.56 8.64 17.61
C ARG A 386 -17.16 9.80 16.81
N PRO A 387 -17.89 10.74 17.44
CA PRO A 387 -18.56 11.85 16.74
C PRO A 387 -17.63 12.69 15.85
N GLU A 388 -16.37 12.88 16.27
CA GLU A 388 -15.35 13.64 15.55
C GLU A 388 -14.85 12.98 14.25
N PHE A 389 -15.13 11.68 14.06
CA PHE A 389 -14.75 10.92 12.87
C PHE A 389 -15.93 10.67 11.92
N VAL A 390 -17.15 11.05 12.30
CA VAL A 390 -18.30 11.06 11.39
C VAL A 390 -18.07 12.04 10.25
N GLY A 391 -18.34 11.62 9.03
CA GLY A 391 -18.09 12.38 7.80
C GLY A 391 -16.67 12.26 7.26
N ARG A 392 -15.75 11.58 7.97
CA ARG A 392 -14.40 11.34 7.46
C ARG A 392 -14.40 10.23 6.39
N PRO A 393 -13.46 10.28 5.43
CA PRO A 393 -13.20 9.16 4.55
C PRO A 393 -12.84 7.89 5.31
N TYR A 394 -13.28 6.74 4.79
CA TYR A 394 -12.89 5.44 5.31
C TYR A 394 -11.40 5.15 5.09
N GLY A 395 -10.87 5.51 3.93
CA GLY A 395 -9.51 5.19 3.54
C GLY A 395 -9.13 5.81 2.20
N LEU A 396 -8.07 5.32 1.56
CA LEU A 396 -7.32 4.10 1.91
C LEU A 396 -6.55 4.23 3.25
N GLY A 397 -6.11 3.09 3.78
CA GLY A 397 -5.27 2.99 4.97
C GLY A 397 -3.77 3.07 4.64
N PRO A 398 -2.88 2.94 5.65
CA PRO A 398 -1.44 2.85 5.44
C PRO A 398 -1.04 1.78 4.43
N ARG A 399 0.14 1.92 3.83
CA ARG A 399 0.67 0.85 2.98
C ARG A 399 0.95 -0.39 3.80
N VAL A 400 0.66 -1.55 3.22
CA VAL A 400 0.95 -2.87 3.78
C VAL A 400 1.69 -3.71 2.74
N PRO A 401 2.55 -4.66 3.15
CA PRO A 401 3.28 -5.48 2.19
C PRO A 401 2.35 -6.25 1.25
N MET A 402 2.72 -6.30 -0.03
CA MET A 402 2.10 -7.16 -1.03
C MET A 402 3.18 -7.69 -1.98
N TYR A 403 3.31 -9.01 -2.00
CA TYR A 403 4.19 -9.74 -2.90
C TYR A 403 3.34 -10.55 -3.87
N VAL A 404 3.68 -10.45 -5.15
CA VAL A 404 3.06 -11.23 -6.21
C VAL A 404 3.99 -12.38 -6.55
N LEU A 405 3.72 -13.59 -6.06
CA LEU A 405 4.56 -14.77 -6.25
C LEU A 405 4.01 -15.63 -7.39
N SER A 406 4.73 -15.65 -8.51
CA SER A 406 4.31 -16.38 -9.70
C SER A 406 5.47 -16.53 -10.68
N PRO A 407 5.46 -17.53 -11.56
CA PRO A 407 6.36 -17.54 -12.72
C PRO A 407 6.32 -16.25 -13.56
N TRP A 408 5.18 -15.55 -13.61
CA TRP A 408 4.99 -14.30 -14.35
C TRP A 408 5.49 -13.03 -13.65
N SER A 409 5.85 -13.09 -12.37
CA SER A 409 6.23 -11.90 -11.59
C SER A 409 7.71 -11.90 -11.17
N ARG A 410 8.50 -12.85 -11.68
CA ARG A 410 9.92 -13.03 -11.37
C ARG A 410 10.78 -11.87 -11.87
N GLY A 411 11.88 -11.61 -11.16
CA GLY A 411 12.96 -10.71 -11.59
C GLY A 411 13.16 -9.50 -10.69
N GLY A 412 12.64 -9.53 -9.46
CA GLY A 412 12.84 -8.47 -8.47
C GLY A 412 12.27 -7.14 -8.94
N TRP A 413 10.98 -7.12 -9.28
CA TRP A 413 10.30 -5.93 -9.78
C TRP A 413 9.66 -5.14 -8.64
N VAL A 414 9.41 -3.86 -8.87
CA VAL A 414 8.49 -3.05 -8.07
C VAL A 414 7.34 -2.56 -8.95
N SER A 415 6.13 -2.61 -8.41
CA SER A 415 4.98 -1.88 -8.95
C SER A 415 4.59 -0.76 -7.99
N SER A 416 4.57 0.46 -8.50
CA SER A 416 4.19 1.67 -7.77
C SER A 416 2.85 2.24 -8.23
N GLU A 417 2.02 1.39 -8.86
CA GLU A 417 0.60 1.66 -9.08
C GLU A 417 -0.14 1.51 -7.74
N VAL A 418 -1.08 2.41 -7.47
CA VAL A 418 -1.90 2.36 -6.26
C VAL A 418 -2.80 1.13 -6.31
N PHE A 419 -2.76 0.32 -5.26
CA PHE A 419 -3.64 -0.83 -5.07
C PHE A 419 -4.22 -0.85 -3.66
N ASP A 420 -5.33 -1.56 -3.50
CA ASP A 420 -5.86 -1.97 -2.19
C ASP A 420 -6.41 -3.40 -2.25
N HIS A 421 -7.11 -3.85 -1.21
CA HIS A 421 -7.64 -5.23 -1.18
C HIS A 421 -8.68 -5.51 -2.27
N THR A 422 -9.37 -4.49 -2.76
CA THR A 422 -10.31 -4.65 -3.88
C THR A 422 -9.58 -4.89 -5.20
N SER A 423 -8.30 -4.54 -5.31
CA SER A 423 -7.48 -4.85 -6.48
C SER A 423 -7.32 -6.36 -6.71
N VAL A 424 -7.37 -7.18 -5.65
CA VAL A 424 -7.38 -8.66 -5.78
C VAL A 424 -8.68 -9.15 -6.40
N ILE A 425 -9.82 -8.61 -5.97
CA ILE A 425 -11.10 -8.91 -6.61
C ILE A 425 -11.03 -8.53 -8.09
N ARG A 426 -10.55 -7.33 -8.41
CA ARG A 426 -10.41 -6.86 -9.80
C ARG A 426 -9.51 -7.71 -10.66
N PHE A 427 -8.41 -8.25 -10.12
CA PHE A 427 -7.61 -9.26 -10.82
C PHE A 427 -8.46 -10.49 -11.18
N LEU A 428 -9.28 -10.97 -10.24
CA LEU A 428 -10.21 -12.07 -10.47
C LEU A 428 -11.32 -11.72 -11.47
N GLU A 429 -11.81 -10.46 -11.49
CA GLU A 429 -12.76 -9.99 -12.51
C GLU A 429 -12.13 -10.08 -13.90
N THR A 430 -10.92 -9.52 -14.07
CA THR A 430 -10.20 -9.53 -15.34
C THR A 430 -9.87 -10.95 -15.77
N ARG A 431 -9.57 -11.84 -14.82
CA ARG A 431 -9.26 -13.24 -15.12
C ARG A 431 -10.49 -14.07 -15.47
N PHE A 432 -11.55 -14.02 -14.66
CA PHE A 432 -12.66 -14.97 -14.71
C PHE A 432 -13.98 -14.37 -15.21
N GLY A 433 -14.04 -13.06 -15.46
CA GLY A 433 -15.22 -12.39 -16.00
C GLY A 433 -16.38 -12.23 -15.01
N VAL A 434 -16.11 -12.29 -13.70
CA VAL A 434 -17.12 -12.15 -12.64
C VAL A 434 -17.00 -10.77 -12.01
N MET A 435 -17.99 -9.91 -12.19
CA MET A 435 -17.96 -8.51 -11.71
C MET A 435 -18.45 -8.39 -10.25
N GLU A 436 -17.78 -7.54 -9.46
CA GLU A 436 -18.11 -7.17 -8.08
C GLU A 436 -18.76 -5.77 -7.99
N PRO A 437 -20.09 -5.63 -8.04
CA PRO A 437 -20.75 -4.33 -7.99
C PRO A 437 -20.58 -3.55 -6.68
N ASN A 438 -20.11 -4.18 -5.60
CA ASN A 438 -19.95 -3.50 -4.31
C ASN A 438 -18.74 -2.54 -4.27
N ILE A 439 -17.74 -2.72 -5.14
CA ILE A 439 -16.58 -1.82 -5.20
C ILE A 439 -17.05 -0.46 -5.75
N SER A 440 -16.83 0.60 -4.97
CA SER A 440 -17.25 1.97 -5.34
C SER A 440 -16.63 2.46 -6.65
N ALA A 441 -17.26 3.46 -7.26
CA ALA A 441 -16.72 4.13 -8.45
C ALA A 441 -15.34 4.75 -8.19
N TRP A 442 -15.15 5.37 -7.02
CA TRP A 442 -13.87 5.96 -6.61
C TRP A 442 -12.75 4.92 -6.53
N ARG A 443 -12.97 3.80 -5.82
CA ARG A 443 -11.95 2.73 -5.71
C ARG A 443 -11.60 2.12 -7.06
N ARG A 444 -12.60 1.87 -7.90
CA ARG A 444 -12.37 1.35 -9.27
C ARG A 444 -11.54 2.29 -10.13
N ALA A 445 -11.66 3.59 -9.92
CA ALA A 445 -10.91 4.57 -10.69
C ALA A 445 -9.46 4.72 -10.18
N VAL A 446 -9.26 4.70 -8.86
CA VAL A 446 -7.97 5.01 -8.20
C VAL A 446 -7.06 3.80 -8.03
N CYS A 447 -7.60 2.66 -7.58
CA CYS A 447 -6.82 1.44 -7.39
C CYS A 447 -6.67 0.71 -8.73
N GLY A 448 -5.54 0.06 -8.98
CA GLY A 448 -5.35 -0.81 -10.15
C GLY A 448 -5.99 -2.20 -9.98
N ASP A 449 -5.86 -3.05 -10.99
CA ASP A 449 -6.40 -4.43 -11.01
C ASP A 449 -5.32 -5.52 -10.83
N LEU A 450 -4.12 -5.12 -10.40
CA LEU A 450 -2.89 -5.93 -10.25
C LEU A 450 -2.33 -6.56 -11.53
N THR A 451 -2.97 -6.45 -12.69
CA THR A 451 -2.45 -7.08 -13.91
C THR A 451 -1.13 -6.47 -14.37
N GLY A 452 -0.90 -5.18 -14.08
CA GLY A 452 0.36 -4.47 -14.30
C GLY A 452 1.55 -4.99 -13.47
N ALA A 453 1.32 -5.83 -12.45
CA ALA A 453 2.38 -6.43 -11.64
C ALA A 453 3.10 -7.61 -12.32
N PHE A 454 2.65 -8.05 -13.51
CA PHE A 454 3.11 -9.26 -14.18
C PHE A 454 3.76 -8.98 -15.54
N ASP A 455 4.67 -9.86 -15.95
CA ASP A 455 5.04 -10.04 -17.35
C ASP A 455 4.39 -11.34 -17.86
N PHE A 456 3.22 -11.23 -18.48
CA PHE A 456 2.55 -12.40 -19.06
C PHE A 456 3.17 -12.86 -20.39
N ARG A 457 3.99 -12.03 -21.05
CA ARG A 457 4.47 -12.27 -22.42
C ARG A 457 5.84 -12.94 -22.44
N THR A 458 6.77 -12.44 -21.65
CA THR A 458 8.18 -12.89 -21.60
C THR A 458 8.66 -13.21 -20.18
N PRO A 459 7.90 -14.02 -19.40
CA PRO A 459 8.23 -14.33 -18.01
C PRO A 459 9.52 -15.16 -17.86
N ASN A 460 9.78 -15.62 -16.62
CA ASN A 460 10.85 -16.57 -16.28
C ASN A 460 12.26 -15.99 -16.13
N ALA A 461 12.37 -14.77 -15.61
CA ALA A 461 13.66 -14.27 -15.13
C ALA A 461 14.29 -15.23 -14.08
N PRO A 462 15.63 -15.42 -14.10
CA PRO A 462 16.32 -16.21 -13.09
C PRO A 462 16.22 -15.56 -11.71
N MET A 463 16.26 -16.36 -10.65
CA MET A 463 16.07 -15.89 -9.28
C MET A 463 17.11 -16.48 -8.31
N PRO A 464 17.46 -15.74 -7.24
CA PRO A 464 18.28 -16.28 -6.15
C PRO A 464 17.48 -17.31 -5.33
N PRO A 465 18.15 -18.27 -4.67
CA PRO A 465 17.47 -19.19 -3.76
C PRO A 465 16.88 -18.41 -2.56
N LEU A 466 15.69 -18.81 -2.08
CA LEU A 466 15.16 -18.24 -0.83
C LEU A 466 15.86 -18.87 0.39
N PRO A 467 16.06 -18.12 1.47
CA PRO A 467 16.65 -18.63 2.69
C PRO A 467 15.71 -19.61 3.42
N PRO A 468 16.26 -20.55 4.22
CA PRO A 468 15.45 -21.45 5.04
C PRO A 468 14.76 -20.71 6.19
N THR A 469 13.55 -21.14 6.54
CA THR A 469 12.67 -20.46 7.52
C THR A 469 12.49 -21.23 8.84
N ALA A 470 12.47 -22.56 8.77
CA ALA A 470 12.03 -23.43 9.87
C ALA A 470 12.79 -23.22 11.19
N ALA A 471 14.11 -23.03 11.14
CA ALA A 471 14.92 -22.82 12.34
C ALA A 471 14.60 -21.48 13.03
N LEU A 472 14.40 -20.41 12.26
CA LEU A 472 14.06 -19.09 12.78
C LEU A 472 12.64 -19.10 13.36
N ALA A 473 11.70 -19.75 12.68
CA ALA A 473 10.32 -19.94 13.15
C ALA A 473 10.27 -20.72 14.47
N ALA A 474 11.01 -21.83 14.59
CA ALA A 474 11.08 -22.61 15.82
C ALA A 474 11.69 -21.81 16.98
N ARG A 475 12.72 -21.00 16.71
CA ARG A 475 13.32 -20.09 17.70
C ARG A 475 12.32 -19.03 18.16
N ALA A 476 11.57 -18.43 17.24
CA ALA A 476 10.54 -17.45 17.56
C ALA A 476 9.38 -18.07 18.35
N ALA A 477 8.94 -19.27 17.98
CA ALA A 477 7.91 -20.02 18.69
C ALA A 477 8.25 -20.28 20.16
N ALA A 478 9.52 -20.45 20.48
CA ALA A 478 10.03 -20.69 21.84
C ALA A 478 10.14 -19.42 22.71
N LEU A 479 9.90 -18.21 22.16
CA LEU A 479 9.91 -16.99 22.94
C LEU A 479 8.76 -16.99 23.97
N PRO A 480 9.02 -16.58 25.22
CA PRO A 480 8.04 -16.69 26.32
C PRO A 480 6.86 -15.72 26.20
N GLY A 481 6.93 -14.74 25.30
CA GLY A 481 5.89 -13.73 25.09
C GLY A 481 6.35 -12.62 24.16
N ARG A 482 5.63 -11.50 24.22
CA ARG A 482 5.91 -10.27 23.45
C ARG A 482 6.95 -9.39 24.14
N SER A 483 7.55 -8.47 23.40
CA SER A 483 8.49 -7.49 23.91
C SER A 483 8.21 -6.10 23.36
N THR A 484 8.22 -5.09 24.23
CA THR A 484 8.19 -3.69 23.82
C THR A 484 9.64 -3.20 23.69
N PRO A 485 10.09 -2.76 22.49
CA PRO A 485 11.43 -2.21 22.32
C PRO A 485 11.59 -0.94 23.15
N ALA A 486 12.83 -0.67 23.56
CA ALA A 486 13.15 0.58 24.24
C ALA A 486 13.08 1.76 23.25
N THR A 487 12.45 2.84 23.69
CA THR A 487 12.39 4.09 22.91
C THR A 487 13.77 4.73 22.83
N PRO A 488 14.29 5.02 21.63
CA PRO A 488 15.58 5.69 21.48
C PRO A 488 15.57 7.07 22.16
N PRO A 489 16.67 7.47 22.84
CA PRO A 489 16.73 8.74 23.56
C PRO A 489 16.82 9.95 22.62
N THR A 490 17.13 9.75 21.34
CA THR A 490 17.27 10.81 20.35
C THR A 490 16.85 10.28 18.97
N PRO A 491 16.08 11.05 18.18
CA PRO A 491 15.72 10.64 16.83
C PRO A 491 16.96 10.62 15.92
N VAL A 492 17.14 9.51 15.22
CA VAL A 492 18.15 9.34 14.17
C VAL A 492 17.39 9.11 12.86
N ALA A 493 17.91 9.64 11.75
CA ALA A 493 17.32 9.39 10.44
C ALA A 493 17.39 7.89 10.13
N PRO A 494 16.26 7.20 9.87
CA PRO A 494 16.32 5.84 9.36
C PRO A 494 17.01 5.85 7.98
N VAL A 495 17.66 4.75 7.63
CA VAL A 495 18.52 4.66 6.44
C VAL A 495 17.98 3.59 5.50
N GLN A 496 17.80 3.95 4.23
CA GLN A 496 17.46 3.03 3.15
C GLN A 496 18.71 2.64 2.37
N ALA A 497 18.84 1.36 1.99
CA ALA A 497 19.90 0.93 1.09
C ALA A 497 19.78 1.64 -0.27
N SER A 498 20.88 2.21 -0.78
CA SER A 498 20.90 2.82 -2.12
C SER A 498 20.86 1.77 -3.22
N GLY A 499 20.23 2.12 -4.34
CA GLY A 499 20.21 1.29 -5.54
C GLY A 499 18.84 1.26 -6.21
N VAL A 500 18.83 0.90 -7.49
CA VAL A 500 17.60 0.80 -8.29
C VAL A 500 17.06 -0.62 -8.33
N ARG A 501 15.76 -0.71 -8.61
CA ARG A 501 15.03 -1.93 -8.91
C ARG A 501 14.33 -1.81 -10.25
N ARG A 502 14.07 -2.92 -10.93
CA ARG A 502 13.22 -2.90 -12.14
C ARG A 502 11.81 -2.46 -11.75
N SER A 503 11.21 -1.53 -12.49
CA SER A 503 9.90 -0.96 -12.20
C SER A 503 8.92 -1.27 -13.32
N ARG A 504 7.70 -1.68 -12.96
CA ARG A 504 6.63 -1.94 -13.93
C ARG A 504 6.16 -0.66 -14.61
N ALA A 505 5.67 -0.80 -15.84
CA ALA A 505 4.95 0.26 -16.52
C ALA A 505 3.76 0.73 -15.68
N LEU A 506 3.56 2.05 -15.57
CA LEU A 506 2.47 2.65 -14.79
C LEU A 506 1.49 3.42 -15.68
N PRO A 507 0.22 3.55 -15.25
CA PRO A 507 -0.85 4.16 -16.05
C PRO A 507 -0.96 5.68 -15.90
N TYR A 508 0.04 6.36 -15.32
CA TYR A 508 -0.07 7.76 -14.93
C TYR A 508 0.45 8.71 -16.01
N ALA A 509 -0.30 9.76 -16.34
CA ALA A 509 0.21 10.91 -17.10
C ALA A 509 -0.34 12.18 -16.48
N LEU A 510 0.39 12.70 -15.50
CA LEU A 510 -0.09 13.74 -14.58
C LEU A 510 0.58 15.08 -14.87
N GLU A 511 -0.21 16.14 -14.86
CA GLU A 511 0.26 17.52 -15.06
C GLU A 511 -0.45 18.46 -14.09
N ILE A 512 0.22 19.55 -13.74
CA ILE A 512 -0.39 20.66 -13.00
C ILE A 512 -0.03 21.93 -13.74
N ASP A 513 -1.04 22.57 -14.30
CA ASP A 513 -0.88 23.88 -14.93
C ASP A 513 -1.10 24.98 -13.91
N GLU A 514 -0.28 26.02 -14.02
CA GLU A 514 -0.41 27.23 -13.25
C GLU A 514 -0.96 28.36 -14.12
N THR A 515 -1.95 29.08 -13.60
CA THR A 515 -2.43 30.33 -14.17
C THR A 515 -2.62 31.40 -13.09
N ARG A 516 -2.94 32.62 -13.52
CA ARG A 516 -3.34 33.73 -12.64
C ARG A 516 -4.81 34.03 -12.90
N ARG A 517 -5.63 34.02 -11.86
CA ARG A 517 -7.05 34.38 -11.92
C ARG A 517 -7.33 35.48 -10.91
N ASP A 518 -7.61 36.69 -11.38
CA ASP A 518 -7.88 37.86 -10.53
C ASP A 518 -6.77 38.12 -9.50
N GLY A 519 -5.51 37.85 -9.87
CA GLY A 519 -4.33 37.95 -9.00
C GLY A 519 -4.08 36.72 -8.12
N ALA A 520 -5.03 35.79 -7.97
CA ALA A 520 -4.82 34.55 -7.25
C ALA A 520 -3.98 33.54 -8.06
N LEU A 521 -3.31 32.63 -7.34
CA LEU A 521 -2.72 31.44 -7.94
C LEU A 521 -3.85 30.45 -8.22
N ALA A 522 -4.04 30.09 -9.49
CA ALA A 522 -4.95 29.03 -9.89
C ALA A 522 -4.13 27.84 -10.39
N LEU A 523 -4.42 26.65 -9.88
CA LEU A 523 -3.81 25.40 -10.33
C LEU A 523 -4.87 24.51 -10.98
N THR A 524 -4.55 23.97 -12.14
CA THR A 524 -5.36 22.97 -12.83
C THR A 524 -4.64 21.62 -12.76
N PHE A 525 -5.19 20.69 -11.99
CA PHE A 525 -4.71 19.32 -11.87
C PHE A 525 -5.25 18.52 -13.05
N ARG A 526 -4.38 17.96 -13.89
CA ARG A 526 -4.76 17.18 -15.08
C ARG A 526 -4.26 15.75 -14.97
N ASN A 527 -5.08 14.86 -15.49
CA ASN A 527 -4.70 13.47 -15.69
C ASN A 527 -5.01 13.07 -17.13
N LEU A 528 -3.97 12.92 -17.93
CA LEU A 528 -4.04 12.47 -19.32
C LEU A 528 -3.95 10.94 -19.43
N GLY A 529 -3.68 10.26 -18.31
CA GLY A 529 -3.49 8.81 -18.25
C GLY A 529 -4.81 8.05 -18.07
N PRO A 530 -4.79 6.71 -18.28
CA PRO A 530 -5.97 5.87 -18.17
C PRO A 530 -6.42 5.53 -16.73
N ALA A 531 -5.60 5.74 -15.70
CA ALA A 531 -5.97 5.49 -14.30
C ALA A 531 -6.13 6.81 -13.54
N ALA A 532 -7.11 6.89 -12.63
CA ALA A 532 -7.28 8.09 -11.80
C ALA A 532 -6.08 8.26 -10.84
N ALA A 533 -5.84 9.50 -10.43
CA ALA A 533 -4.80 9.82 -9.44
C ALA A 533 -5.34 10.72 -8.34
N VAL A 534 -4.78 10.56 -7.14
CA VAL A 534 -5.02 11.44 -6.00
C VAL A 534 -3.80 12.34 -5.81
N PHE A 535 -4.03 13.65 -5.81
CA PHE A 535 -3.03 14.66 -5.44
C PHE A 535 -3.26 15.12 -4.01
N HIS A 536 -2.21 15.20 -3.21
CA HIS A 536 -2.23 15.81 -1.88
C HIS A 536 -1.52 17.16 -1.94
N VAL A 537 -2.18 18.24 -1.51
CA VAL A 537 -1.59 19.58 -1.45
C VAL A 537 -1.49 20.03 -0.02
N TYR A 538 -0.25 20.07 0.48
CA TYR A 538 0.10 20.62 1.78
C TYR A 538 0.51 22.07 1.61
N ASP A 539 -0.10 22.97 2.37
CA ASP A 539 0.36 24.35 2.46
C ASP A 539 1.35 24.47 3.62
N ARG A 540 2.64 24.61 3.31
CA ARG A 540 3.72 24.68 4.31
C ARG A 540 3.62 25.90 5.22
N LEU A 541 2.86 26.93 4.84
CA LEU A 541 2.56 28.07 5.71
C LEU A 541 1.41 27.78 6.68
N ARG A 542 0.63 26.71 6.45
CA ARG A 542 -0.64 26.40 7.12
C ARG A 542 -0.81 24.89 7.37
N LEU A 543 0.26 24.25 7.89
CA LEU A 543 0.31 22.79 8.11
C LEU A 543 -0.61 22.29 9.24
N GLU A 544 -1.27 23.18 9.97
CA GLU A 544 -2.35 22.82 10.90
C GLU A 544 -3.64 22.40 10.17
N ARG A 545 -3.81 22.76 8.90
CA ARG A 545 -4.99 22.43 8.09
C ARG A 545 -4.86 21.03 7.48
N PRO A 546 -5.97 20.31 7.24
CA PRO A 546 -5.93 19.11 6.43
C PRO A 546 -5.38 19.46 5.03
N PRO A 547 -4.54 18.59 4.43
CA PRO A 547 -4.14 18.78 3.04
C PRO A 547 -5.37 18.78 2.14
N ARG A 548 -5.38 19.64 1.12
CA ARG A 548 -6.41 19.51 0.07
C ARG A 548 -6.11 18.26 -0.74
N ARG A 549 -7.12 17.41 -0.97
CA ARG A 549 -6.99 16.22 -1.82
C ARG A 549 -7.79 16.37 -3.10
N TYR A 550 -7.19 16.05 -4.24
CA TYR A 550 -7.86 16.09 -5.53
C TYR A 550 -7.83 14.73 -6.19
N THR A 551 -9.01 14.13 -6.41
CA THR A 551 -9.13 12.93 -7.24
C THR A 551 -9.42 13.35 -8.67
N VAL A 552 -8.46 13.09 -9.57
CA VAL A 552 -8.58 13.42 -11.00
C VAL A 552 -8.70 12.12 -11.79
N GLY A 553 -9.89 11.86 -12.32
CA GLY A 553 -10.20 10.71 -13.17
C GLY A 553 -9.42 10.71 -14.50
N ALA A 554 -9.48 9.60 -15.20
CA ALA A 554 -8.82 9.44 -16.50
C ALA A 554 -9.32 10.49 -17.51
N GLY A 555 -8.39 11.21 -18.16
CA GLY A 555 -8.69 12.27 -19.11
C GLY A 555 -9.35 13.52 -18.51
N ALA A 556 -9.44 13.63 -17.17
CA ALA A 556 -10.13 14.72 -16.49
C ALA A 556 -9.19 15.82 -16.00
N ALA A 557 -9.78 16.92 -15.55
CA ALA A 557 -9.09 18.01 -14.88
C ALA A 557 -9.92 18.59 -13.73
N LEU A 558 -9.25 19.16 -12.73
CA LEU A 558 -9.85 19.91 -11.62
C LEU A 558 -9.10 21.21 -11.39
N ASP A 559 -9.84 22.30 -11.19
CA ASP A 559 -9.28 23.60 -10.85
C ASP A 559 -9.43 23.88 -9.36
N ASP A 560 -8.43 24.54 -8.77
CA ASP A 560 -8.57 25.19 -7.47
C ASP A 560 -7.71 26.47 -7.40
N VAL A 561 -8.05 27.33 -6.44
CA VAL A 561 -7.51 28.67 -6.30
C VAL A 561 -6.97 28.90 -4.88
N TRP A 562 -5.84 29.59 -4.82
CA TRP A 562 -5.23 30.10 -3.60
C TRP A 562 -5.25 31.63 -3.64
N ASP A 563 -6.28 32.18 -3.01
CA ASP A 563 -6.53 33.62 -2.96
C ASP A 563 -5.61 34.31 -1.94
N GLY A 564 -4.87 35.31 -2.40
CA GLY A 564 -4.21 36.33 -1.58
C GLY A 564 -2.99 35.88 -0.75
N GLY A 565 -1.98 36.75 -0.71
CA GLY A 565 -0.84 36.61 0.19
C GLY A 565 0.20 35.59 -0.27
N ALA A 566 1.13 35.25 0.64
CA ALA A 566 2.15 34.24 0.39
C ALA A 566 1.54 32.83 0.35
N TYR A 567 2.12 31.96 -0.48
CA TYR A 567 1.82 30.54 -0.55
C TYR A 567 3.10 29.72 -0.64
N ASP A 568 3.06 28.52 -0.07
CA ASP A 568 4.11 27.50 -0.17
C ASP A 568 3.41 26.13 -0.28
N LEU A 569 3.16 25.68 -1.51
CA LEU A 569 2.34 24.51 -1.80
C LEU A 569 3.21 23.32 -2.18
N TRP A 570 3.19 22.31 -1.32
CA TRP A 570 3.86 21.03 -1.48
C TRP A 570 2.87 19.98 -1.99
N VAL A 571 3.00 19.61 -3.25
CA VAL A 571 2.07 18.70 -3.93
C VAL A 571 2.71 17.32 -4.09
N LEU A 572 2.00 16.28 -3.69
CA LEU A 572 2.38 14.88 -3.83
C LEU A 572 1.36 14.14 -4.70
N GLY A 573 1.84 13.25 -5.56
CA GLY A 573 1.05 12.29 -6.33
C GLY A 573 1.69 10.90 -6.33
N PRO A 574 1.13 9.95 -7.11
CA PRO A 574 1.66 8.60 -7.21
C PRO A 574 3.04 8.57 -7.88
N ASN A 575 3.80 7.50 -7.64
CA ASN A 575 5.12 7.23 -8.23
C ASN A 575 6.11 8.42 -8.21
N GLY A 576 6.26 9.07 -7.06
CA GLY A 576 7.21 10.18 -6.89
C GLY A 576 6.84 11.46 -7.65
N PHE A 577 5.62 11.57 -8.20
CA PHE A 577 5.13 12.82 -8.76
C PHE A 577 5.12 13.90 -7.67
N HIS A 578 5.85 14.99 -7.90
CA HIS A 578 5.95 16.09 -6.97
C HIS A 578 5.95 17.44 -7.67
N ARG A 579 5.24 18.41 -7.10
CA ARG A 579 5.33 19.83 -7.45
C ARG A 579 5.50 20.67 -6.20
N HIS A 580 6.28 21.75 -6.30
CA HIS A 580 6.44 22.73 -5.24
C HIS A 580 6.24 24.13 -5.80
N PHE A 581 5.27 24.88 -5.27
CA PHE A 581 4.98 26.25 -5.68
C PHE A 581 5.19 27.20 -4.49
N VAL A 582 6.18 28.09 -4.57
CA VAL A 582 6.37 29.17 -3.61
C VAL A 582 6.23 30.52 -4.30
N GLY A 583 5.52 31.45 -3.67
CA GLY A 583 5.35 32.80 -4.19
C GLY A 583 4.31 33.60 -3.41
N HIS A 584 3.82 34.67 -4.01
CA HIS A 584 2.83 35.56 -3.44
C HIS A 584 1.73 35.92 -4.46
N ALA A 585 0.51 35.46 -4.18
CA ALA A 585 -0.68 35.80 -4.95
C ALA A 585 -0.90 37.33 -4.94
N GLY A 586 -1.15 37.90 -6.12
CA GLY A 586 -1.32 39.34 -6.36
C GLY A 586 -0.01 40.11 -6.56
N ARG A 587 1.16 39.47 -6.40
CA ARG A 587 2.47 40.07 -6.68
C ARG A 587 3.25 39.32 -7.75
N ASP A 588 3.09 38.00 -7.82
CA ASP A 588 3.84 37.18 -8.76
C ASP A 588 3.46 37.45 -10.21
N ALA A 589 4.40 38.01 -10.94
CA ALA A 589 4.35 38.21 -12.40
C ALA A 589 4.79 36.96 -13.19
N LEU A 590 5.60 36.10 -12.58
CA LEU A 590 6.09 34.88 -13.21
C LEU A 590 5.13 33.72 -13.00
N GLY A 591 5.04 32.83 -13.99
CA GLY A 591 4.38 31.53 -13.89
C GLY A 591 5.03 30.49 -14.81
N LEU A 592 4.73 29.22 -14.57
CA LEU A 592 5.31 28.12 -15.30
C LEU A 592 4.25 27.14 -15.78
N ALA A 593 4.20 26.92 -17.10
CA ALA A 593 3.50 25.78 -17.68
C ALA A 593 4.51 24.66 -17.98
N ALA A 594 4.16 23.42 -17.68
CA ALA A 594 5.00 22.27 -17.93
C ALA A 594 4.20 21.18 -18.64
N ALA A 595 4.75 20.67 -19.75
CA ALA A 595 4.17 19.59 -20.51
C ALA A 595 5.20 18.47 -20.68
N VAL A 596 4.75 17.23 -20.65
CA VAL A 596 5.59 16.06 -20.94
C VAL A 596 5.27 15.50 -22.31
N ASP A 597 6.30 15.13 -23.07
CA ASP A 597 6.16 14.31 -24.28
C ASP A 597 6.70 12.90 -23.99
N PRO A 598 5.83 11.91 -23.75
CA PRO A 598 6.25 10.54 -23.50
C PRO A 598 7.01 9.90 -24.67
N GLY A 599 6.65 10.24 -25.91
CA GLY A 599 7.25 9.67 -27.11
C GLY A 599 8.68 10.15 -27.33
N ALA A 600 8.91 11.45 -27.09
CA ALA A 600 10.24 12.06 -27.16
C ALA A 600 11.04 11.93 -25.85
N ARG A 601 10.41 11.48 -24.75
CA ARG A 601 10.96 11.56 -23.38
C ARG A 601 11.50 12.97 -23.09
N GLU A 602 10.66 13.96 -23.34
CA GLU A 602 11.02 15.37 -23.22
C GLU A 602 10.13 16.05 -22.18
N LEU A 603 10.74 16.84 -21.31
CA LEU A 603 10.06 17.82 -20.47
C LEU A 603 10.16 19.19 -21.14
N ARG A 604 9.01 19.79 -21.42
CA ARG A 604 8.91 21.16 -21.93
C ARG A 604 8.45 22.08 -20.83
N LEU A 605 9.25 23.10 -20.54
CA LEU A 605 8.98 24.15 -19.59
C LEU A 605 8.75 25.47 -20.33
N THR A 606 7.62 26.11 -20.08
CA THR A 606 7.28 27.44 -20.63
C THR A 606 7.15 28.41 -19.47
N LEU A 607 8.19 29.20 -19.24
CA LEU A 607 8.21 30.27 -18.25
C LEU A 607 7.63 31.52 -18.90
N PHE A 608 6.62 32.11 -18.29
CA PHE A 608 5.96 33.32 -18.80
C PHE A 608 5.99 34.44 -17.76
N ASN A 609 5.99 35.69 -18.24
CA ASN A 609 5.97 36.89 -17.41
C ASN A 609 4.75 37.76 -17.77
N SER A 610 3.76 37.78 -16.90
CA SER A 610 2.56 38.60 -17.04
C SER A 610 2.64 39.96 -16.32
N GLY A 611 3.82 40.34 -15.80
CA GLY A 611 4.04 41.61 -15.12
C GLY A 611 4.56 42.72 -16.03
N GLU A 612 5.02 43.81 -15.41
CA GLU A 612 5.47 45.03 -16.10
C GLU A 612 7.00 45.17 -16.16
N VAL A 613 7.75 44.29 -15.49
CA VAL A 613 9.23 44.33 -15.42
C VAL A 613 9.83 43.00 -15.88
N ALA A 614 10.99 43.05 -16.53
CA ALA A 614 11.71 41.84 -16.90
C ALA A 614 12.26 41.11 -15.66
N HIS A 615 12.13 39.78 -15.63
CA HIS A 615 12.61 38.97 -14.51
C HIS A 615 13.62 37.93 -14.97
N ALA A 616 14.71 37.77 -14.20
CA ALA A 616 15.68 36.72 -14.38
C ALA A 616 15.30 35.48 -13.57
N VAL A 617 15.35 34.31 -14.19
CA VAL A 617 15.06 33.01 -13.57
C VAL A 617 16.22 32.06 -13.86
N GLU A 618 16.57 31.28 -12.85
CA GLU A 618 17.55 30.21 -12.95
C GLU A 618 16.89 28.88 -12.61
N ALA A 619 17.01 27.91 -13.49
CA ALA A 619 16.70 26.52 -13.20
C ALA A 619 18.00 25.76 -12.91
N ALA A 620 18.07 25.14 -11.75
CA ALA A 620 19.20 24.29 -11.36
C ALA A 620 19.40 23.13 -12.35
N ALA A 621 20.60 22.57 -12.34
CA ALA A 621 20.86 21.31 -13.04
C ALA A 621 19.95 20.22 -12.46
N ASP A 622 19.42 19.36 -13.34
CA ASP A 622 18.66 18.19 -12.93
C ASP A 622 19.64 17.19 -12.28
N PRO A 623 19.38 16.69 -11.05
CA PRO A 623 20.30 15.77 -10.37
C PRO A 623 20.43 14.41 -11.09
N TYR A 624 19.50 14.04 -11.99
CA TYR A 624 19.65 12.89 -12.89
C TYR A 624 20.52 13.20 -14.12
N ARG A 625 20.88 14.48 -14.32
CA ARG A 625 21.72 15.00 -15.41
C ARG A 625 22.75 15.99 -14.87
N PRO A 626 23.70 15.55 -14.04
CA PRO A 626 24.66 16.45 -13.40
C PRO A 626 25.54 17.23 -14.38
N ASP A 627 25.70 16.71 -15.61
CA ASP A 627 26.47 17.36 -16.68
C ASP A 627 25.66 18.43 -17.45
N GLU A 628 24.34 18.54 -17.23
CA GLU A 628 23.52 19.57 -17.85
C GLU A 628 23.73 20.92 -17.16
N ALA A 629 24.12 21.93 -17.94
CA ALA A 629 24.28 23.28 -17.41
C ALA A 629 22.95 23.84 -16.87
N PRO A 630 22.97 24.63 -15.78
CA PRO A 630 21.79 25.36 -15.32
C PRO A 630 21.19 26.22 -16.43
N TRP A 631 19.86 26.24 -16.54
CA TRP A 631 19.19 27.09 -17.51
C TRP A 631 18.93 28.46 -16.90
N ARG A 632 19.41 29.52 -17.57
CA ARG A 632 19.17 30.91 -17.19
C ARG A 632 18.34 31.57 -18.26
N ALA A 633 17.27 32.25 -17.86
CA ALA A 633 16.42 33.02 -18.77
C ALA A 633 16.09 34.37 -18.15
N THR A 634 16.05 35.41 -18.98
CA THR A 634 15.43 36.70 -18.63
C THR A 634 14.18 36.83 -19.49
N VAL A 635 13.02 36.97 -18.85
CA VAL A 635 11.72 37.03 -19.54
C VAL A 635 11.18 38.44 -19.42
N ALA A 636 11.06 39.14 -20.55
CA ALA A 636 10.52 40.49 -20.60
C ALA A 636 8.99 40.50 -20.35
N PRO A 637 8.41 41.66 -20.02
CA PRO A 637 6.95 41.81 -19.86
C PRO A 637 6.18 41.27 -21.08
N GLY A 638 5.21 40.38 -20.86
CA GLY A 638 4.39 39.78 -21.91
C GLY A 638 5.10 38.72 -22.76
N GLU A 639 6.37 38.41 -22.49
CA GLU A 639 7.12 37.38 -23.19
C GLU A 639 7.13 36.05 -22.44
N HIS A 640 7.65 35.02 -23.12
CA HIS A 640 7.89 33.69 -22.55
C HIS A 640 9.24 33.15 -22.99
N ALA A 641 9.83 32.30 -22.15
CA ALA A 641 11.02 31.53 -22.46
C ALA A 641 10.70 30.03 -22.38
N VAL A 642 11.18 29.27 -23.36
CA VAL A 642 10.96 27.82 -23.44
C VAL A 642 12.26 27.08 -23.21
N ARG A 643 12.24 26.12 -22.29
CA ARG A 643 13.27 25.09 -22.15
C ARG A 643 12.68 23.75 -22.54
N ARG A 644 13.38 23.05 -23.43
CA ARG A 644 13.14 21.63 -23.71
C ARG A 644 14.32 20.87 -23.15
N SER A 645 14.07 19.94 -22.24
CA SER A 645 15.10 19.06 -21.72
C SER A 645 14.65 17.63 -21.93
N GLY A 646 15.46 16.85 -22.66
CA GLY A 646 15.31 15.40 -22.64
C GLY A 646 15.47 14.90 -21.21
N VAL A 647 14.65 13.97 -20.76
CA VAL A 647 14.88 13.32 -19.46
C VAL A 647 15.89 12.20 -19.68
N ALA A 648 17.01 12.22 -18.93
CA ALA A 648 18.04 11.21 -19.09
C ALA A 648 17.58 9.85 -18.54
N GLY A 649 18.31 8.80 -18.93
CA GLY A 649 18.13 7.45 -18.42
C GLY A 649 16.70 6.93 -18.53
N HIS A 650 16.11 6.65 -17.38
CA HIS A 650 14.89 5.87 -17.17
C HIS A 650 13.59 6.69 -17.06
N GLY A 651 13.64 7.97 -17.47
CA GLY A 651 12.48 8.87 -17.53
C GLY A 651 12.31 9.79 -16.31
N TRP A 652 13.21 9.73 -15.33
CA TRP A 652 13.15 10.54 -14.11
C TRP A 652 13.66 11.96 -14.34
N TYR A 653 13.02 12.94 -13.69
CA TYR A 653 13.38 14.35 -13.74
C TYR A 653 13.17 15.02 -12.38
N ASP A 654 13.97 16.06 -12.11
CA ASP A 654 13.79 16.96 -10.96
C ASP A 654 14.38 18.34 -11.28
N VAL A 655 13.51 19.29 -11.60
CA VAL A 655 13.89 20.64 -12.01
C VAL A 655 13.39 21.65 -10.99
N VAL A 656 14.30 22.45 -10.45
CA VAL A 656 14.01 23.56 -9.53
C VAL A 656 14.31 24.89 -10.20
N LEU A 657 13.28 25.73 -10.39
CA LEU A 657 13.38 27.09 -10.90
C LEU A 657 13.28 28.08 -9.74
N ARG A 658 14.18 29.05 -9.71
CA ARG A 658 14.22 30.14 -8.73
C ARG A 658 14.21 31.49 -9.46
N GLY A 659 13.34 32.37 -9.02
CA GLY A 659 13.18 33.74 -9.52
C GLY A 659 13.24 34.77 -8.40
N PRO A 660 12.99 36.04 -8.72
CA PRO A 660 12.92 37.13 -7.74
C PRO A 660 11.77 36.93 -6.75
N ASP A 661 11.80 37.70 -5.65
CA ASP A 661 10.72 37.82 -4.67
C ASP A 661 10.25 36.49 -4.04
N GLY A 662 11.14 35.50 -4.01
CA GLY A 662 10.85 34.18 -3.42
C GLY A 662 10.13 33.21 -4.36
N PHE A 663 9.97 33.56 -5.65
CA PHE A 663 9.38 32.66 -6.65
C PHE A 663 10.19 31.35 -6.76
N LEU A 664 9.54 30.22 -6.49
CA LEU A 664 10.12 28.89 -6.70
C LEU A 664 9.10 27.95 -7.35
N ARG A 665 9.56 27.21 -8.37
CA ARG A 665 8.83 26.07 -8.93
C ARG A 665 9.72 24.84 -8.93
N ARG A 666 9.27 23.75 -8.31
CA ARG A 666 9.91 22.43 -8.45
C ARG A 666 8.99 21.48 -9.19
N LEU A 667 9.56 20.72 -10.11
CA LEU A 667 8.87 19.66 -10.84
C LEU A 667 9.73 18.41 -10.79
N ALA A 668 9.22 17.38 -10.12
CA ALA A 668 9.87 16.08 -10.08
C ALA A 668 8.88 14.95 -10.37
N GLY A 669 9.40 13.83 -10.87
CA GLY A 669 8.64 12.63 -11.17
C GLY A 669 9.30 11.79 -12.26
N ARG A 670 8.53 10.87 -12.83
CA ARG A 670 8.91 10.05 -13.98
C ARG A 670 7.98 10.30 -15.15
N ILE A 671 8.52 10.44 -16.36
CA ILE A 671 7.73 10.42 -17.60
C ILE A 671 7.34 8.96 -17.87
N GLU A 672 6.07 8.63 -17.66
CA GLU A 672 5.54 7.31 -17.98
C GLU A 672 5.36 7.16 -19.50
N THR A 673 5.87 6.05 -20.04
CA THR A 673 5.88 5.78 -21.49
C THR A 673 5.04 4.56 -21.89
N GLY A 674 4.37 3.95 -20.90
CA GLY A 674 3.72 2.64 -21.06
C GLY A 674 4.69 1.45 -21.11
N ALA A 675 5.99 1.69 -20.89
CA ALA A 675 7.02 0.65 -20.84
C ALA A 675 7.62 0.51 -19.43
N ASP A 676 8.06 -0.70 -19.12
CA ASP A 676 8.86 -1.02 -17.93
C ASP A 676 10.13 -0.15 -17.86
N SER A 677 10.58 0.15 -16.62
CA SER A 677 11.71 1.03 -16.35
C SER A 677 12.46 0.62 -15.07
N VAL A 678 13.00 1.58 -14.31
CA VAL A 678 13.56 1.37 -12.97
C VAL A 678 12.99 2.36 -11.96
N SER A 679 13.01 2.00 -10.68
CA SER A 679 12.70 2.87 -9.54
C SER A 679 13.58 4.12 -9.53
N ASP A 680 13.19 5.17 -8.79
CA ASP A 680 13.95 6.42 -8.69
C ASP A 680 15.45 6.15 -8.39
N PRO A 681 16.39 6.51 -9.29
CA PRO A 681 17.84 6.31 -9.08
C PRO A 681 18.45 7.05 -7.90
N LEU A 682 17.78 8.10 -7.42
CA LEU A 682 18.22 8.92 -6.29
C LEU A 682 17.52 8.52 -4.98
N ILE A 683 16.71 7.46 -4.97
CA ILE A 683 16.16 6.90 -3.74
C ILE A 683 17.22 6.11 -2.96
N GLY A 684 17.28 6.35 -1.65
CA GLY A 684 18.22 5.70 -0.74
C GLY A 684 18.98 6.68 0.16
N GLY A 685 19.70 6.14 1.13
CA GLY A 685 20.42 6.93 2.13
C GLY A 685 19.56 7.32 3.33
N PRO A 686 20.03 8.26 4.17
CA PRO A 686 19.30 8.71 5.35
C PRO A 686 18.03 9.48 4.96
N ALA A 687 16.95 9.25 5.70
CA ALA A 687 15.69 9.93 5.49
C ALA A 687 15.80 11.46 5.57
N VAL A 688 14.99 12.14 4.76
CA VAL A 688 14.92 13.61 4.73
C VAL A 688 14.13 14.10 5.95
N MET A 689 14.81 14.27 7.09
CA MET A 689 14.19 14.63 8.37
C MET A 689 13.65 16.08 8.44
N ARG A 690 14.13 16.96 7.55
CA ARG A 690 13.80 18.39 7.52
C ARG A 690 13.35 18.83 6.14
N GLN A 691 12.44 19.81 6.13
CA GLN A 691 11.99 20.46 4.92
C GLN A 691 13.16 21.20 4.27
N THR A 692 13.23 21.15 2.95
CA THR A 692 14.23 21.88 2.14
C THR A 692 13.65 23.09 1.44
#